data_AF-A0A9P1BF02-F1
#
_entry.id   AF-A0A9P1BF02-F1
#
_cell.length_a   1.000
_cell.length_b   1.000
_cell.length_c   1.000
_cell.angle_alpha   90.00
_cell.angle_beta   90.00
_cell.angle_gamma   90.00
#
_symmetry.space_group_name_H-M   'P 1'
#
loop_
_entity.id
_entity.type
_entity.pdbx_description
1 polymer ?
#
loop_
_entity_poly.entity_id
_entity_poly.type
_entity_poly.pdbx_seq_one_letter_code
_entity_poly.pdbx_strand_id
1 'polypeptide(L)'
;MSQYDQFLQEHRELTRRYFMKLGLGGLSTAALLGQGTGTAVQASPLFPDAEEQSARFASYFTPDELFGDVSRGDPLPHSIDEDKRKEVGLTRDTWQLEVISDPDNPVKLGSPRTKADGTAIDFDTLMKLAETHAVRFPKIMTCLNLGCPLGMGLWEGVPLRELIALAEPRRDVRRVFFYGYHNDDPEQMFRSSLPIGRVLEDYFNMPPVIACYKLNGEWLSQQRGGPVRVVVPEHYGFKSIKWLSHVVLTNLPHANDTYAEQGNNVDSPMKTFAATIAAPREVKSGTPIELTGYAQVGIGGLSKVQVWIEQDGADRPEDDTYFSKAPWVDMEILSPPKTWGGGLPDDKIPTGTHGFDSDTGLPREWPMRFCAVHWAGVYPSLAPGEYTLRCRSVDANGIGQPLPRPFRKGGRSVIEQITLKVSLSLRWITGAVLLTALFAALALLTPSMQLPPGRYPFLVAASTAFLVVAWLAGAWNSNYGRLVFVALVFCWLGDVLGPYNFALGAGMFLLAHVVFVAAFVAFGLNLKKCLIALLTIVPSGVLLWWLLPQVEPSMRLLVAAYTTVITVMLITAGGTTRFIFAAAVVFYVSDIFVARWRFVDHDSANAFICYPLYYTACLMFAISSGVSKGRTLPPPTD
;
A
#
# COMPACT_ATOMS: atom_id res chain seq x y z
N MET A 1 16.31 -23.50 3.48
CA MET A 1 15.50 -22.27 3.31
C MET A 1 15.03 -21.84 4.67
N SER A 2 14.90 -20.54 4.90
CA SER A 2 14.21 -20.03 6.08
C SER A 2 12.70 -20.25 5.95
N GLN A 3 11.95 -20.25 7.06
CA GLN A 3 10.48 -20.33 7.01
C GLN A 3 9.87 -19.12 6.26
N TYR A 4 10.54 -17.96 6.29
CA TYR A 4 10.23 -16.78 5.49
C TYR A 4 10.33 -17.04 3.98
N ASP A 5 11.39 -17.74 3.53
CA ASP A 5 11.50 -18.16 2.12
C ASP A 5 10.37 -19.10 1.73
N GLN A 6 9.92 -19.96 2.65
CA GLN A 6 8.84 -20.92 2.43
C GLN A 6 7.46 -20.23 2.34
N PHE A 7 7.22 -19.17 3.13
CA PHE A 7 6.04 -18.31 2.96
C PHE A 7 6.00 -17.64 1.62
N LEU A 8 7.10 -16.94 1.31
CA LEU A 8 7.19 -16.18 0.10
C LEU A 8 7.12 -17.15 -1.06
N GLN A 9 7.63 -18.37 -0.93
CA GLN A 9 7.35 -19.44 -1.88
C GLN A 9 5.87 -19.82 -1.95
N GLU A 10 5.14 -20.10 -0.87
CA GLU A 10 3.70 -20.48 -0.97
C GLU A 10 2.84 -19.33 -1.50
N HIS A 11 3.03 -18.12 -0.98
CA HIS A 11 2.34 -16.91 -1.45
C HIS A 11 2.72 -16.60 -2.91
N ARG A 12 4.02 -16.69 -3.28
CA ARG A 12 4.44 -16.65 -4.69
C ARG A 12 3.85 -17.82 -5.48
N GLU A 13 3.66 -19.01 -4.94
CA GLU A 13 3.12 -20.15 -5.69
C GLU A 13 1.63 -20.00 -5.95
N LEU A 14 0.86 -19.49 -5.00
CA LEU A 14 -0.56 -19.16 -5.17
C LEU A 14 -0.73 -18.02 -6.17
N THR A 15 -0.02 -16.90 -5.95
CA THR A 15 -0.08 -15.72 -6.85
C THR A 15 0.52 -16.01 -8.23
N ARG A 16 1.65 -16.72 -8.35
CA ARG A 16 2.23 -17.17 -9.62
C ARG A 16 1.30 -18.15 -10.32
N ARG A 17 0.63 -19.08 -9.63
CA ARG A 17 -0.38 -19.93 -10.27
C ARG A 17 -1.52 -19.10 -10.86
N TYR A 18 -1.97 -18.06 -10.16
CA TYR A 18 -2.95 -17.10 -10.65
C TYR A 18 -2.43 -16.30 -11.86
N PHE A 19 -1.30 -15.60 -11.75
CA PHE A 19 -0.73 -14.79 -12.83
C PHE A 19 -0.30 -15.63 -14.06
N MET A 20 0.23 -16.85 -13.87
CA MET A 20 0.55 -17.77 -14.97
C MET A 20 -0.70 -18.22 -15.73
N LYS A 21 -1.84 -18.45 -15.06
CA LYS A 21 -3.12 -18.73 -15.75
C LYS A 21 -3.57 -17.55 -16.62
N LEU A 22 -3.21 -16.32 -16.24
CA LEU A 22 -3.46 -15.10 -17.00
C LEU A 22 -2.39 -14.80 -18.07
N GLY A 23 -1.40 -15.69 -18.26
CA GLY A 23 -0.29 -15.48 -19.20
C GLY A 23 0.73 -14.43 -18.76
N LEU A 24 0.64 -13.95 -17.51
CA LEU A 24 1.58 -13.01 -16.92
C LEU A 24 2.74 -13.76 -16.26
N GLY A 25 3.97 -13.41 -16.65
CA GLY A 25 5.16 -13.91 -15.99
C GLY A 25 5.35 -13.20 -14.65
N GLY A 26 4.77 -13.76 -13.57
CA GLY A 26 4.74 -13.24 -12.18
C GLY A 26 6.08 -13.08 -11.46
N LEU A 27 7.12 -12.68 -12.19
CA LEU A 27 8.46 -12.35 -11.71
C LEU A 27 8.51 -10.97 -11.05
N SER A 28 7.59 -10.05 -11.39
CA SER A 28 7.52 -8.69 -10.84
C SER A 28 7.16 -8.69 -9.35
N THR A 29 6.04 -9.31 -8.97
CA THR A 29 5.68 -9.51 -7.55
C THR A 29 6.70 -10.37 -6.82
N ALA A 30 7.26 -11.40 -7.45
CA ALA A 30 8.29 -12.24 -6.83
C ALA A 30 9.56 -11.44 -6.47
N ALA A 31 9.97 -10.50 -7.34
CA ALA A 31 11.11 -9.61 -7.12
C ALA A 31 10.85 -8.54 -6.04
N LEU A 32 9.65 -7.97 -5.98
CA LEU A 32 9.25 -7.02 -4.92
C LEU A 32 9.30 -7.68 -3.53
N LEU A 33 8.84 -8.93 -3.44
CA LEU A 33 8.97 -9.77 -2.23
C LEU A 33 10.43 -10.20 -1.94
N GLY A 34 11.41 -9.83 -2.78
CA GLY A 34 12.83 -10.19 -2.64
C GLY A 34 13.79 -9.01 -2.52
N GLN A 35 13.31 -7.76 -2.58
CA GLN A 35 14.14 -6.55 -2.52
C GLN A 35 13.79 -5.69 -1.30
N GLY A 36 14.08 -6.20 -0.10
CA GLY A 36 13.99 -5.47 1.18
C GLY A 36 15.03 -4.36 1.38
N THR A 37 15.47 -3.67 0.32
CA THR A 37 16.56 -2.67 0.37
C THR A 37 16.24 -1.41 -0.45
N GLY A 38 15.15 -0.73 -0.11
CA GLY A 38 14.72 0.53 -0.73
C GLY A 38 14.38 1.60 0.30
N THR A 39 15.01 2.77 0.21
CA THR A 39 14.98 3.89 1.18
C THR A 39 13.64 4.15 1.86
N ALA A 40 13.68 4.30 3.19
CA ALA A 40 12.54 4.56 4.05
C ALA A 40 11.79 5.87 3.71
N VAL A 41 10.78 5.75 2.86
CA VAL A 41 9.64 6.68 2.82
C VAL A 41 8.55 6.09 3.73
N GLN A 42 8.02 6.91 4.64
CA GLN A 42 7.09 6.50 5.70
C GLN A 42 6.02 5.53 5.21
N ALA A 43 6.04 4.31 5.74
CA ALA A 43 4.80 3.55 5.86
C ALA A 43 3.82 4.36 6.73
N SER A 44 2.52 4.22 6.49
CA SER A 44 1.54 4.63 7.48
C SER A 44 1.85 3.86 8.79
N PRO A 45 1.94 4.49 9.97
CA PRO A 45 2.56 3.87 11.15
C PRO A 45 1.70 2.78 11.86
N LEU A 46 1.04 1.87 11.14
CA LEU A 46 -0.21 1.25 11.63
C LEU A 46 -0.36 -0.29 11.66
N PHE A 47 -0.08 -1.16 10.68
CA PHE A 47 0.75 -1.11 9.46
C PHE A 47 2.28 -1.04 9.72
N PRO A 48 2.90 -2.17 10.15
CA PRO A 48 4.35 -2.37 10.11
C PRO A 48 4.86 -2.55 8.66
N ASP A 49 6.18 -2.64 8.47
CA ASP A 49 6.76 -2.81 7.14
C ASP A 49 6.43 -4.16 6.49
N ALA A 50 6.69 -4.27 5.17
CA ALA A 50 6.31 -5.44 4.38
C ALA A 50 7.12 -6.70 4.74
N GLU A 51 8.31 -6.56 5.34
CA GLU A 51 9.18 -7.66 5.74
C GLU A 51 8.68 -8.27 7.06
N GLU A 52 8.36 -7.42 8.05
CA GLU A 52 7.74 -7.83 9.32
C GLU A 52 6.37 -8.49 9.10
N GLN A 53 5.53 -7.95 8.20
CA GLN A 53 4.25 -8.57 7.84
C GLN A 53 4.44 -9.91 7.14
N SER A 54 5.35 -9.99 6.16
CA SER A 54 5.63 -11.23 5.44
C SER A 54 6.24 -12.32 6.34
N ALA A 55 7.01 -11.96 7.36
CA ALA A 55 7.51 -12.91 8.36
C ALA A 55 6.41 -13.44 9.29
N ARG A 56 5.46 -12.61 9.75
CA ARG A 56 4.40 -13.09 10.66
C ARG A 56 3.40 -14.04 10.02
N PHE A 57 3.11 -13.86 8.74
CA PHE A 57 2.22 -14.76 8.00
C PHE A 57 2.96 -15.94 7.38
N ALA A 58 4.17 -16.27 7.86
CA ALA A 58 5.08 -17.12 7.11
C ALA A 58 4.58 -18.56 6.80
N SER A 59 3.60 -19.02 7.54
CA SER A 59 2.72 -20.09 7.10
C SER A 59 1.29 -19.75 7.52
N TYR A 60 0.30 -20.47 6.98
CA TYR A 60 -1.10 -20.13 7.22
C TYR A 60 -1.43 -20.08 8.72
N PHE A 61 -0.93 -21.04 9.51
CA PHE A 61 -0.77 -20.86 10.95
C PHE A 61 0.62 -20.30 11.25
N THR A 62 0.67 -19.22 12.02
CA THR A 62 1.91 -18.58 12.47
C THR A 62 2.60 -19.48 13.51
N PRO A 63 3.87 -19.88 13.32
CA PRO A 63 4.68 -20.57 14.32
C PRO A 63 4.82 -19.75 15.62
N ASP A 64 4.99 -20.41 16.77
CA ASP A 64 5.00 -19.73 18.08
C ASP A 64 6.05 -18.61 18.18
N GLU A 65 7.24 -18.88 17.64
CA GLU A 65 8.40 -17.98 17.58
C GLU A 65 8.18 -16.73 16.70
N LEU A 66 7.25 -16.78 15.75
CA LEU A 66 6.87 -15.66 14.87
C LEU A 66 5.57 -14.99 15.31
N PHE A 67 4.89 -15.55 16.32
CA PHE A 67 3.61 -15.05 16.81
C PHE A 67 3.82 -13.75 17.59
N GLY A 68 3.30 -12.63 17.07
CA GLY A 68 3.47 -11.31 17.69
C GLY A 68 3.02 -11.31 19.16
N ASP A 69 3.83 -10.73 20.05
CA ASP A 69 3.48 -10.63 21.46
C ASP A 69 2.96 -9.24 21.84
N VAL A 70 1.99 -9.23 22.75
CA VAL A 70 1.61 -8.07 23.54
C VAL A 70 1.49 -8.55 24.98
N SER A 71 2.51 -8.24 25.77
CA SER A 71 2.59 -8.51 27.20
C SER A 71 2.65 -7.20 27.99
N ARG A 72 2.28 -7.25 29.27
CA ARG A 72 2.53 -6.20 30.24
C ARG A 72 2.91 -6.80 31.59
N GLY A 73 3.51 -5.98 32.42
CA GLY A 73 4.06 -6.33 33.72
C GLY A 73 5.55 -5.98 33.78
N ASP A 74 6.03 -5.67 34.97
CA ASP A 74 7.45 -5.45 35.27
C ASP A 74 7.82 -6.26 36.52
N PRO A 75 8.64 -7.34 36.39
CA PRO A 75 9.08 -7.95 35.14
C PRO A 75 7.91 -8.54 34.32
N LEU A 76 8.12 -8.87 33.04
CA LEU A 76 7.07 -9.53 32.24
C LEU A 76 6.81 -10.96 32.80
N PRO A 77 5.56 -11.41 32.97
CA PRO A 77 5.27 -12.73 33.54
C PRO A 77 5.95 -13.92 32.86
N HIS A 78 6.25 -13.81 31.56
CA HIS A 78 6.95 -14.84 30.80
C HIS A 78 8.48 -14.72 30.80
N SER A 79 9.05 -13.66 31.39
CA SER A 79 10.49 -13.46 31.55
C SER A 79 11.01 -13.77 32.96
N ILE A 80 10.13 -13.98 33.95
CA ILE A 80 10.52 -14.46 35.29
C ILE A 80 11.10 -15.88 35.20
N ASP A 81 11.95 -16.27 36.15
CA ASP A 81 12.62 -17.57 36.18
C ASP A 81 11.67 -18.76 36.43
N GLU A 82 12.14 -19.98 36.21
CA GLU A 82 11.30 -21.18 36.29
C GLU A 82 10.82 -21.50 37.71
N ASP A 83 11.64 -21.25 38.73
CA ASP A 83 11.28 -21.54 40.12
C ASP A 83 10.22 -20.53 40.60
N LYS A 84 10.36 -19.25 40.22
CA LYS A 84 9.30 -18.25 40.46
C LYS A 84 8.02 -18.55 39.69
N ARG A 85 8.10 -19.06 38.45
CA ARG A 85 6.90 -19.54 37.72
C ARG A 85 6.20 -20.67 38.45
N LYS A 86 6.93 -21.64 39.01
CA LYS A 86 6.35 -22.72 39.82
C LYS A 86 5.67 -22.15 41.06
N GLU A 87 6.37 -21.30 41.81
CA GLU A 87 5.86 -20.65 43.03
C GLU A 87 4.52 -19.92 42.78
N VAL A 88 4.40 -19.18 41.67
CA VAL A 88 3.22 -18.33 41.39
C VAL A 88 2.14 -19.00 40.50
N GLY A 89 2.23 -20.31 40.26
CA GLY A 89 1.20 -21.06 39.53
C GLY A 89 1.24 -20.89 38.01
N LEU A 90 2.40 -20.59 37.42
CA LEU A 90 2.62 -20.43 35.98
C LEU A 90 3.25 -21.65 35.30
N THR A 91 3.39 -22.78 35.97
CA THR A 91 3.73 -24.07 35.34
C THR A 91 2.55 -25.04 35.44
N ARG A 92 2.53 -26.09 34.59
CA ARG A 92 1.36 -26.99 34.50
C ARG A 92 1.13 -27.76 35.81
N ASP A 93 2.20 -28.09 36.49
CA ASP A 93 2.25 -28.78 37.78
C ASP A 93 1.82 -27.92 38.99
N THR A 94 1.81 -26.59 38.87
CA THR A 94 1.40 -25.68 39.97
C THR A 94 0.23 -24.76 39.64
N TRP A 95 -0.26 -24.78 38.39
CA TRP A 95 -1.36 -23.94 37.95
C TRP A 95 -2.69 -24.31 38.63
N GLN A 96 -3.39 -23.27 39.08
CA GLN A 96 -4.67 -23.36 39.76
C GLN A 96 -5.54 -22.17 39.37
N LEU A 97 -6.78 -22.47 38.97
CA LEU A 97 -7.82 -21.50 38.64
C LEU A 97 -8.86 -21.40 39.74
N GLU A 98 -9.11 -20.17 40.19
CA GLU A 98 -10.20 -19.87 41.11
C GLU A 98 -11.47 -19.43 40.34
N VAL A 99 -12.61 -20.02 40.69
CA VAL A 99 -13.93 -19.69 40.12
C VAL A 99 -14.84 -19.25 41.26
N ILE A 100 -15.00 -17.93 41.38
CA ILE A 100 -15.50 -17.27 42.59
C ILE A 100 -16.62 -16.27 42.29
N SER A 101 -17.36 -15.89 43.33
CA SER A 101 -18.24 -14.72 43.28
C SER A 101 -17.43 -13.44 43.36
N ASP A 102 -17.84 -12.43 42.62
CA ASP A 102 -17.45 -11.04 42.86
C ASP A 102 -17.82 -10.66 44.31
N PRO A 103 -16.89 -10.10 45.12
CA PRO A 103 -17.17 -9.72 46.50
C PRO A 103 -18.03 -8.44 46.59
N ASP A 104 -17.89 -7.52 45.63
CA ASP A 104 -18.59 -6.24 45.61
C ASP A 104 -19.98 -6.36 44.96
N ASN A 105 -20.14 -7.28 44.01
CA ASN A 105 -21.39 -7.50 43.25
C ASN A 105 -21.78 -9.00 43.22
N PRO A 106 -22.10 -9.59 44.38
CA PRO A 106 -22.11 -11.04 44.54
C PRO A 106 -23.20 -11.77 43.77
N VAL A 107 -22.86 -13.02 43.43
CA VAL A 107 -23.74 -14.01 42.80
C VAL A 107 -23.88 -15.22 43.72
N LYS A 108 -24.95 -16.02 43.57
CA LYS A 108 -25.06 -17.26 44.35
C LYS A 108 -24.37 -18.42 43.62
N LEU A 109 -23.26 -18.90 44.18
CA LEU A 109 -22.61 -20.15 43.81
C LEU A 109 -23.04 -21.29 44.74
N GLY A 110 -22.98 -22.53 44.26
CA GLY A 110 -23.17 -23.74 45.08
C GLY A 110 -21.87 -24.32 45.61
N SER A 111 -20.81 -24.29 44.80
CA SER A 111 -19.49 -24.85 45.14
C SER A 111 -18.36 -23.97 44.59
N PRO A 112 -18.10 -22.77 45.14
CA PRO A 112 -16.95 -21.94 44.75
C PRO A 112 -15.66 -22.75 44.67
N ARG A 113 -14.79 -22.40 43.71
CA ARG A 113 -13.49 -23.07 43.52
C ARG A 113 -12.41 -22.11 43.97
N THR A 114 -11.78 -22.40 45.11
CA THR A 114 -10.81 -21.50 45.75
C THR A 114 -9.54 -22.24 46.15
N LYS A 115 -8.42 -21.52 46.23
CA LYS A 115 -7.17 -22.06 46.79
C LYS A 115 -7.28 -22.28 48.29
N ALA A 116 -7.99 -21.39 48.99
CA ALA A 116 -8.17 -21.43 50.44
C ALA A 116 -8.88 -22.71 50.90
N ASP A 117 -9.88 -23.18 50.15
CA ASP A 117 -10.64 -24.40 50.45
C ASP A 117 -9.99 -25.67 49.84
N GLY A 118 -8.88 -25.54 49.12
CA GLY A 118 -8.25 -26.64 48.37
C GLY A 118 -9.09 -27.16 47.20
N THR A 119 -9.99 -26.33 46.64
CA THR A 119 -10.95 -26.70 45.58
C THR A 119 -10.73 -26.00 44.24
N ALA A 120 -9.68 -25.19 44.12
CA ALA A 120 -9.26 -24.57 42.86
C ALA A 120 -9.05 -25.63 41.75
N ILE A 121 -9.39 -25.27 40.52
CA ILE A 121 -9.26 -26.18 39.37
C ILE A 121 -7.80 -26.22 38.96
N ASP A 122 -7.14 -27.37 39.14
CA ASP A 122 -5.77 -27.62 38.69
C ASP A 122 -5.69 -28.05 37.23
N PHE A 123 -4.47 -28.19 36.72
CA PHE A 123 -4.23 -28.56 35.32
C PHE A 123 -4.68 -29.99 35.01
N ASP A 124 -4.56 -30.92 35.96
CA ASP A 124 -5.02 -32.31 35.80
C ASP A 124 -6.55 -32.40 35.70
N THR A 125 -7.28 -31.61 36.50
CA THR A 125 -8.74 -31.45 36.37
C THR A 125 -9.12 -30.85 35.02
N LEU A 126 -8.37 -29.85 34.52
CA LEU A 126 -8.57 -29.31 33.18
C LEU A 126 -8.31 -30.35 32.08
N MET A 127 -7.25 -31.17 32.20
CA MET A 127 -6.99 -32.28 31.28
C MET A 127 -8.07 -33.36 31.36
N LYS A 128 -8.63 -33.61 32.55
CA LYS A 128 -9.73 -34.56 32.71
C LYS A 128 -11.01 -34.09 32.00
N LEU A 129 -11.30 -32.80 32.03
CA LEU A 129 -12.37 -32.21 31.21
C LEU A 129 -12.03 -32.26 29.70
N ALA A 130 -10.76 -32.11 29.33
CA ALA A 130 -10.32 -32.15 27.94
C ALA A 130 -10.55 -33.52 27.27
N GLU A 131 -10.57 -34.62 28.02
CA GLU A 131 -10.89 -35.96 27.47
C GLU A 131 -12.25 -36.01 26.74
N THR A 132 -13.24 -35.26 27.21
CA THR A 132 -14.61 -35.25 26.65
C THR A 132 -15.05 -33.92 26.06
N HIS A 133 -14.46 -32.80 26.49
CA HIS A 133 -14.87 -31.44 26.12
C HIS A 133 -13.82 -30.66 25.31
N ALA A 134 -12.68 -31.23 24.93
CA ALA A 134 -11.69 -30.52 24.13
C ALA A 134 -12.24 -30.09 22.77
N VAL A 135 -12.12 -28.80 22.46
CA VAL A 135 -12.51 -28.21 21.18
C VAL A 135 -11.31 -27.51 20.54
N ARG A 136 -11.29 -27.49 19.21
CA ARG A 136 -10.22 -26.90 18.40
C ARG A 136 -10.82 -25.97 17.37
N PHE A 137 -10.29 -24.76 17.20
CA PHE A 137 -10.72 -23.85 16.14
C PHE A 137 -9.60 -22.93 15.66
N PRO A 138 -9.60 -22.59 14.36
CA PRO A 138 -8.70 -21.57 13.82
C PRO A 138 -9.12 -20.17 14.32
N LYS A 139 -8.16 -19.34 14.73
CA LYS A 139 -8.38 -17.92 15.03
C LYS A 139 -7.15 -17.09 14.74
N ILE A 140 -7.36 -16.00 13.99
CA ILE A 140 -6.44 -14.89 13.85
C ILE A 140 -6.51 -13.99 15.09
N MET A 141 -5.34 -13.66 15.61
CA MET A 141 -5.18 -12.88 16.84
C MET A 141 -4.76 -11.46 16.49
N THR A 142 -5.57 -10.48 16.86
CA THR A 142 -5.33 -9.06 16.56
C THR A 142 -5.68 -8.22 17.79
N CYS A 143 -4.87 -7.23 18.14
CA CYS A 143 -5.22 -6.27 19.20
C CYS A 143 -6.10 -5.15 18.63
N LEU A 144 -7.04 -4.66 19.45
CA LEU A 144 -8.10 -3.71 19.05
C LEU A 144 -7.59 -2.49 18.27
N ASN A 145 -6.43 -1.95 18.66
CA ASN A 145 -5.88 -0.69 18.13
C ASN A 145 -4.72 -0.88 17.13
N LEU A 146 -4.29 -2.13 16.87
CA LEU A 146 -3.28 -2.46 15.85
C LEU A 146 -3.94 -2.57 14.47
N GLY A 147 -3.21 -2.20 13.40
CA GLY A 147 -3.63 -2.37 12.01
C GLY A 147 -3.12 -3.63 11.33
N CYS A 148 -2.35 -4.46 12.03
CA CYS A 148 -1.87 -5.77 11.57
C CYS A 148 -2.20 -6.83 12.64
N PRO A 149 -2.59 -8.05 12.26
CA PRO A 149 -2.68 -9.18 13.18
C PRO A 149 -1.32 -9.57 13.74
N LEU A 150 -1.34 -10.19 14.92
CA LEU A 150 -0.18 -10.77 15.60
C LEU A 150 0.19 -12.15 15.05
N GLY A 151 -0.81 -12.91 14.58
CA GLY A 151 -0.61 -14.23 14.01
C GLY A 151 -1.92 -14.99 13.85
N MET A 152 -1.88 -16.06 13.08
CA MET A 152 -2.99 -16.99 12.86
C MET A 152 -2.71 -18.29 13.61
N GLY A 153 -3.62 -18.77 14.45
CA GLY A 153 -3.38 -19.94 15.31
C GLY A 153 -4.50 -20.97 15.25
N LEU A 154 -4.16 -22.24 15.40
CA LEU A 154 -5.11 -23.29 15.75
C LEU A 154 -5.14 -23.43 17.27
N TRP A 155 -6.21 -22.95 17.91
CA TRP A 155 -6.31 -22.90 19.37
C TRP A 155 -7.09 -24.10 19.89
N GLU A 156 -6.61 -24.71 20.97
CA GLU A 156 -7.22 -25.89 21.60
C GLU A 156 -7.40 -25.68 23.11
N GLY A 157 -8.59 -26.00 23.60
CA GLY A 157 -8.99 -25.80 25.00
C GLY A 157 -10.28 -26.51 25.39
N VAL A 158 -10.66 -26.36 26.65
CA VAL A 158 -11.99 -26.73 27.16
C VAL A 158 -12.91 -25.50 27.13
N PRO A 159 -14.18 -25.62 26.71
CA PRO A 159 -15.16 -24.53 26.81
C PRO A 159 -15.25 -23.98 28.23
N LEU A 160 -15.14 -22.67 28.39
CA LEU A 160 -15.00 -22.02 29.70
C LEU A 160 -16.22 -22.25 30.61
N ARG A 161 -17.39 -22.49 30.01
CA ARG A 161 -18.61 -22.93 30.71
C ARG A 161 -18.45 -24.21 31.52
N GLU A 162 -17.60 -25.16 31.11
CA GLU A 162 -17.44 -26.43 31.83
C GLU A 162 -16.70 -26.20 33.16
N LEU A 163 -15.70 -25.31 33.15
CA LEU A 163 -14.99 -24.88 34.36
C LEU A 163 -15.91 -24.05 35.27
N ILE A 164 -16.76 -23.21 34.69
CA ILE A 164 -17.77 -22.43 35.42
C ILE A 164 -18.85 -23.34 36.03
N ALA A 165 -19.25 -24.42 35.35
CA ALA A 165 -20.24 -25.37 35.84
C ALA A 165 -19.79 -26.06 37.15
N LEU A 166 -18.48 -26.31 37.31
CA LEU A 166 -17.92 -26.81 38.57
C LEU A 166 -18.19 -25.86 39.77
N ALA A 167 -18.36 -24.56 39.55
CA ALA A 167 -18.71 -23.61 40.61
C ALA A 167 -20.19 -23.64 41.02
N GLU A 168 -21.01 -24.38 40.28
CA GLU A 168 -22.47 -24.46 40.40
C GLU A 168 -23.17 -23.08 40.49
N PRO A 169 -23.14 -22.23 39.45
CA PRO A 169 -23.82 -20.94 39.47
C PRO A 169 -25.34 -21.14 39.61
N ARG A 170 -25.97 -20.47 40.58
CA ARG A 170 -27.38 -20.67 40.93
C ARG A 170 -28.30 -19.51 40.53
N ARG A 171 -27.86 -18.25 40.73
CA ARG A 171 -28.62 -17.05 40.38
C ARG A 171 -27.75 -15.79 40.37
N ASP A 172 -28.31 -14.73 39.80
CA ASP A 172 -27.80 -13.35 39.81
C ASP A 172 -26.50 -13.09 39.03
N VAL A 173 -26.03 -14.06 38.23
CA VAL A 173 -24.88 -13.87 37.33
C VAL A 173 -25.30 -13.08 36.09
N ARG A 174 -24.57 -12.00 35.76
CA ARG A 174 -24.74 -11.20 34.54
C ARG A 174 -23.49 -11.17 33.66
N ARG A 175 -22.31 -11.14 34.27
CA ARG A 175 -21.04 -11.02 33.56
C ARG A 175 -19.98 -11.90 34.20
N VAL A 176 -18.95 -12.22 33.42
CA VAL A 176 -17.76 -12.93 33.86
C VAL A 176 -16.56 -12.01 33.70
N PHE A 177 -15.75 -11.89 34.73
CA PHE A 177 -14.45 -11.22 34.68
C PHE A 177 -13.33 -12.27 34.64
N PHE A 178 -12.30 -11.99 33.86
CA PHE A 178 -11.13 -12.83 33.68
C PHE A 178 -9.90 -12.06 34.16
N TYR A 179 -9.13 -12.65 35.09
CA TYR A 179 -7.87 -12.09 35.56
C TYR A 179 -6.72 -13.03 35.20
N GLY A 180 -5.62 -12.42 34.75
CA GLY A 180 -4.34 -13.11 34.58
C GLY A 180 -3.38 -12.75 35.72
N TYR A 181 -2.31 -13.53 35.88
CA TYR A 181 -1.21 -13.17 36.79
C TYR A 181 -0.58 -11.81 36.45
N HIS A 182 -0.20 -11.05 37.48
CA HIS A 182 0.26 -9.66 37.36
C HIS A 182 1.31 -9.26 38.42
N ASN A 183 2.23 -10.17 38.76
CA ASN A 183 3.33 -9.94 39.73
C ASN A 183 2.89 -9.44 41.11
N ASP A 184 1.68 -9.81 41.54
CA ASP A 184 1.02 -9.36 42.77
C ASP A 184 0.85 -7.82 42.89
N ASP A 185 1.08 -7.08 41.80
CA ASP A 185 0.94 -5.63 41.68
C ASP A 185 -0.42 -5.29 41.01
N PRO A 186 -1.38 -4.67 41.74
CA PRO A 186 -2.67 -4.29 41.19
C PRO A 186 -2.61 -3.30 40.01
N GLU A 187 -1.58 -2.46 39.91
CA GLU A 187 -1.44 -1.52 38.78
C GLU A 187 -1.10 -2.26 37.48
N GLN A 188 -0.41 -3.39 37.59
CA GLN A 188 -0.08 -4.29 36.47
C GLN A 188 -1.26 -5.16 36.03
N MET A 189 -2.33 -5.27 36.84
CA MET A 189 -3.48 -6.13 36.59
C MET A 189 -4.09 -5.90 35.20
N PHE A 190 -4.02 -6.94 34.35
CA PHE A 190 -4.73 -6.99 33.08
C PHE A 190 -6.02 -7.78 33.24
N ARG A 191 -7.15 -7.10 33.06
CA ARG A 191 -8.50 -7.65 33.26
C ARG A 191 -9.37 -7.43 32.04
N SER A 192 -10.26 -8.38 31.80
CA SER A 192 -11.25 -8.31 30.73
C SER A 192 -12.51 -9.08 31.14
N SER A 193 -13.59 -8.92 30.37
CA SER A 193 -14.90 -9.45 30.73
C SER A 193 -15.77 -9.83 29.53
N LEU A 194 -16.72 -10.74 29.73
CA LEU A 194 -17.78 -11.05 28.77
C LEU A 194 -19.15 -11.20 29.46
N PRO A 195 -20.26 -10.82 28.80
CA PRO A 195 -21.62 -11.18 29.24
C PRO A 195 -21.73 -12.69 29.46
N ILE A 196 -22.39 -13.11 30.54
CA ILE A 196 -22.49 -14.55 30.90
C ILE A 196 -23.08 -15.38 29.77
N GLY A 197 -24.09 -14.85 29.06
CA GLY A 197 -24.72 -15.51 27.91
C GLY A 197 -23.73 -15.89 26.81
N ARG A 198 -22.73 -15.05 26.51
CA ARG A 198 -21.71 -15.41 25.49
C ARG A 198 -20.76 -16.52 25.96
N VAL A 199 -20.54 -16.64 27.27
CA VAL A 199 -19.65 -17.67 27.84
C VAL A 199 -20.36 -19.03 27.92
N LEU A 200 -21.67 -19.03 28.17
CA LEU A 200 -22.49 -20.25 28.27
C LEU A 200 -22.99 -20.74 26.91
N GLU A 201 -23.41 -19.86 26.01
CA GLU A 201 -24.02 -20.20 24.72
C GLU A 201 -22.99 -20.36 23.58
N ASP A 202 -23.20 -21.37 22.74
CA ASP A 202 -22.54 -21.52 21.45
C ASP A 202 -23.45 -20.93 20.36
N TYR A 203 -23.14 -19.70 19.92
CA TYR A 203 -23.87 -19.07 18.82
C TYR A 203 -23.65 -19.83 17.51
N PHE A 204 -24.64 -19.77 16.61
CA PHE A 204 -24.64 -20.56 15.37
C PHE A 204 -23.35 -20.39 14.55
N ASN A 205 -22.66 -21.52 14.30
CA ASN A 205 -21.37 -21.60 13.60
C ASN A 205 -20.27 -20.70 14.19
N MET A 206 -20.34 -20.42 15.50
CA MET A 206 -19.32 -19.70 16.27
C MET A 206 -18.71 -20.65 17.31
N PRO A 207 -17.38 -20.75 17.42
CA PRO A 207 -16.78 -21.60 18.46
C PRO A 207 -17.11 -21.10 19.88
N PRO A 208 -16.99 -21.95 20.92
CA PRO A 208 -17.07 -21.55 22.32
C PRO A 208 -15.93 -20.61 22.73
N VAL A 209 -16.13 -19.87 23.83
CA VAL A 209 -15.02 -19.28 24.59
C VAL A 209 -14.31 -20.41 25.34
N ILE A 210 -12.98 -20.49 25.28
CA ILE A 210 -12.20 -21.60 25.85
C ILE A 210 -11.18 -21.17 26.90
N ALA A 211 -10.99 -22.04 27.90
CA ALA A 211 -9.74 -22.18 28.64
C ALA A 211 -8.76 -22.97 27.77
N CYS A 212 -7.94 -22.23 27.03
CA CYS A 212 -6.99 -22.72 26.03
C CYS A 212 -5.69 -23.16 26.70
N TYR A 213 -5.18 -24.34 26.31
CA TYR A 213 -3.92 -24.93 26.81
C TYR A 213 -2.94 -25.31 25.68
N LYS A 214 -3.38 -25.29 24.42
CA LYS A 214 -2.57 -25.59 23.23
C LYS A 214 -2.73 -24.56 22.09
N LEU A 215 -1.66 -24.37 21.33
CA LEU A 215 -1.58 -23.57 20.10
C LEU A 215 -0.84 -24.39 19.03
N ASN A 216 -1.44 -24.55 17.86
CA ASN A 216 -0.90 -25.34 16.73
C ASN A 216 -0.52 -26.78 17.11
N GLY A 217 -1.29 -27.40 18.02
CA GLY A 217 -1.05 -28.77 18.52
C GLY A 217 -0.07 -28.85 19.69
N GLU A 218 0.84 -27.88 19.80
CA GLU A 218 1.82 -27.75 20.87
C GLU A 218 1.26 -27.06 22.11
N TRP A 219 1.79 -27.38 23.29
CA TRP A 219 1.37 -26.73 24.54
C TRP A 219 1.70 -25.23 24.52
N LEU A 220 0.83 -24.41 25.10
CA LEU A 220 1.10 -22.96 25.18
C LEU A 220 2.45 -22.68 25.85
N SER A 221 3.29 -21.91 25.15
CA SER A 221 4.50 -21.33 25.70
C SER A 221 4.15 -20.19 26.68
N GLN A 222 5.10 -19.85 27.54
CA GLN A 222 4.91 -18.80 28.56
C GLN A 222 4.55 -17.46 27.93
N GLN A 223 5.18 -17.09 26.81
CA GLN A 223 4.91 -15.84 26.11
C GLN A 223 3.48 -15.77 25.56
N ARG A 224 2.91 -16.90 25.10
CA ARG A 224 1.51 -17.00 24.68
C ARG A 224 0.50 -17.01 25.82
N GLY A 225 0.94 -17.02 27.07
CA GLY A 225 0.08 -17.08 28.23
C GLY A 225 -0.14 -18.49 28.78
N GLY A 226 0.80 -19.41 28.52
CA GLY A 226 0.81 -20.73 29.16
C GLY A 226 0.88 -20.63 30.69
N PRO A 227 0.40 -21.66 31.43
CA PRO A 227 -0.08 -22.94 30.90
C PRO A 227 -1.51 -22.85 30.36
N VAL A 228 -2.31 -21.88 30.81
CA VAL A 228 -3.71 -21.69 30.42
C VAL A 228 -4.02 -20.21 30.17
N ARG A 229 -4.72 -19.93 29.06
CA ARG A 229 -5.25 -18.60 28.72
C ARG A 229 -6.73 -18.67 28.36
N VAL A 230 -7.44 -17.55 28.41
CA VAL A 230 -8.72 -17.42 27.71
C VAL A 230 -8.46 -17.19 26.21
N VAL A 231 -9.27 -17.81 25.34
CA VAL A 231 -9.39 -17.42 23.93
C VAL A 231 -10.87 -17.17 23.60
N VAL A 232 -11.15 -15.99 23.04
CA VAL A 232 -12.48 -15.56 22.62
C VAL A 232 -12.51 -15.47 21.09
N PRO A 233 -13.26 -16.34 20.38
CA PRO A 233 -13.23 -16.46 18.91
C PRO A 233 -13.43 -15.14 18.17
N GLU A 234 -14.52 -14.45 18.50
CA GLU A 234 -15.05 -13.32 17.75
C GLU A 234 -14.52 -11.95 18.19
N HIS A 235 -13.71 -11.87 19.25
CA HIS A 235 -13.18 -10.60 19.77
C HIS A 235 -11.68 -10.42 19.50
N TYR A 236 -11.22 -9.18 19.65
CA TYR A 236 -9.80 -8.81 19.66
C TYR A 236 -9.08 -9.34 20.90
N GLY A 237 -7.75 -9.49 20.81
CA GLY A 237 -6.92 -10.23 21.76
C GLY A 237 -6.94 -9.76 23.22
N PHE A 238 -7.41 -8.54 23.51
CA PHE A 238 -7.57 -8.06 24.90
C PHE A 238 -8.63 -8.86 25.68
N LYS A 239 -9.61 -9.47 25.00
CA LYS A 239 -10.55 -10.43 25.62
C LYS A 239 -9.94 -11.79 25.96
N SER A 240 -8.79 -12.10 25.35
CA SER A 240 -8.13 -13.41 25.46
C SER A 240 -7.02 -13.34 26.51
N ILE A 241 -7.40 -13.22 27.79
CA ILE A 241 -6.47 -13.04 28.93
C ILE A 241 -5.42 -14.16 28.98
N LYS A 242 -4.14 -13.78 29.07
CA LYS A 242 -2.97 -14.66 29.27
C LYS A 242 -2.79 -14.99 30.76
N TRP A 243 -2.17 -16.14 31.07
CA TRP A 243 -1.83 -16.56 32.44
C TRP A 243 -3.05 -16.58 33.38
N LEU A 244 -4.15 -17.18 32.90
CA LEU A 244 -5.46 -17.15 33.55
C LEU A 244 -5.36 -17.69 34.99
N SER A 245 -5.74 -16.87 35.98
CA SER A 245 -5.71 -17.22 37.41
C SER A 245 -7.09 -17.18 38.05
N HIS A 246 -8.00 -16.32 37.58
CA HIS A 246 -9.34 -16.19 38.13
C HIS A 246 -10.42 -16.06 37.06
N VAL A 247 -11.57 -16.68 37.33
CA VAL A 247 -12.86 -16.46 36.68
C VAL A 247 -13.84 -15.98 37.75
N VAL A 248 -14.18 -14.69 37.72
CA VAL A 248 -15.05 -14.07 38.73
C VAL A 248 -16.44 -13.85 38.14
N LEU A 249 -17.45 -14.46 38.74
CA LEU A 249 -18.85 -14.30 38.34
C LEU A 249 -19.48 -13.13 39.09
N THR A 250 -20.08 -12.20 38.36
CA THR A 250 -20.59 -10.95 38.91
C THR A 250 -22.04 -10.67 38.50
N ASN A 251 -22.77 -9.98 39.38
CA ASN A 251 -24.08 -9.37 39.07
C ASN A 251 -23.92 -8.00 38.39
N LEU A 252 -22.69 -7.50 38.22
CA LEU A 252 -22.42 -6.24 37.55
C LEU A 252 -22.73 -6.35 36.05
N PRO A 253 -23.57 -5.47 35.46
CA PRO A 253 -23.96 -5.59 34.05
C PRO A 253 -22.90 -5.04 33.07
N HIS A 254 -21.97 -4.20 33.54
CA HIS A 254 -20.99 -3.51 32.70
C HIS A 254 -19.60 -4.14 32.77
N ALA A 255 -18.75 -3.81 31.79
CA ALA A 255 -17.40 -4.32 31.64
C ALA A 255 -16.42 -3.66 32.63
N ASN A 256 -15.47 -4.43 33.17
CA ASN A 256 -14.36 -3.92 33.99
C ASN A 256 -13.00 -3.88 33.26
N ASP A 257 -12.98 -4.16 31.95
CA ASP A 257 -11.79 -4.31 31.13
C ASP A 257 -10.80 -3.14 31.33
N THR A 258 -9.49 -3.43 31.41
CA THR A 258 -8.41 -2.45 31.71
C THR A 258 -8.45 -1.17 30.85
N TYR A 259 -9.02 -1.24 29.64
CA TYR A 259 -9.10 -0.11 28.71
C TYR A 259 -10.51 0.47 28.51
N ALA A 260 -11.51 0.07 29.31
CA ALA A 260 -12.89 0.56 29.17
C ALA A 260 -12.97 2.09 29.30
N GLU A 261 -12.32 2.65 30.33
CA GLU A 261 -12.29 4.10 30.61
C GLU A 261 -11.45 4.89 29.61
N GLN A 262 -10.60 4.22 28.82
CA GLN A 262 -9.77 4.84 27.78
C GLN A 262 -10.53 5.08 26.46
N GLY A 263 -11.87 4.93 26.45
CA GLY A 263 -12.71 5.12 25.28
C GLY A 263 -12.59 4.01 24.24
N ASN A 264 -12.10 2.83 24.62
CA ASN A 264 -12.16 1.64 23.77
C ASN A 264 -13.57 1.05 23.80
N ASN A 265 -14.11 0.66 22.64
CA ASN A 265 -15.34 -0.15 22.62
C ASN A 265 -14.97 -1.59 22.98
N VAL A 266 -15.07 -1.88 24.27
CA VAL A 266 -14.67 -3.16 24.87
C VAL A 266 -15.55 -4.32 24.45
N ASP A 267 -16.76 -4.11 23.94
CA ASP A 267 -17.62 -5.20 23.44
C ASP A 267 -17.69 -5.22 21.90
N SER A 268 -16.71 -4.60 21.22
CA SER A 268 -16.59 -4.66 19.76
C SER A 268 -16.08 -6.02 19.27
N PRO A 269 -16.78 -6.71 18.36
CA PRO A 269 -16.27 -7.90 17.70
C PRO A 269 -15.19 -7.56 16.66
N MET A 270 -14.36 -8.54 16.35
CA MET A 270 -13.33 -8.48 15.34
C MET A 270 -13.93 -8.14 13.98
N LYS A 271 -13.42 -7.05 13.37
CA LYS A 271 -13.88 -6.54 12.08
C LYS A 271 -13.21 -7.27 10.92
N THR A 272 -13.94 -7.37 9.81
CA THR A 272 -13.33 -7.71 8.52
C THR A 272 -12.52 -6.52 8.02
N PHE A 273 -11.29 -6.76 7.56
CA PHE A 273 -10.50 -5.76 6.84
C PHE A 273 -9.53 -6.44 5.85
N ALA A 274 -9.14 -5.73 4.80
CA ALA A 274 -8.10 -6.15 3.87
C ALA A 274 -6.92 -5.16 3.85
N ALA A 275 -5.74 -5.68 3.55
CA ALA A 275 -4.49 -4.94 3.35
C ALA A 275 -3.59 -5.68 2.34
N THR A 276 -2.65 -4.98 1.73
CA THR A 276 -1.60 -5.57 0.90
C THR A 276 -0.55 -6.30 1.74
N ILE A 277 0.04 -7.38 1.20
CA ILE A 277 1.27 -7.98 1.75
C ILE A 277 2.47 -7.30 1.12
N ALA A 278 2.41 -7.11 -0.21
CA ALA A 278 3.34 -6.28 -0.94
C ALA A 278 2.59 -5.52 -2.05
N ALA A 279 2.76 -4.20 -2.06
CA ALA A 279 2.38 -3.33 -3.15
C ALA A 279 3.64 -2.70 -3.76
N PRO A 280 3.73 -2.57 -5.09
CA PRO A 280 4.83 -1.84 -5.71
C PRO A 280 4.76 -0.35 -5.32
N ARG A 281 5.90 0.23 -4.93
CA ARG A 281 6.04 1.68 -4.73
C ARG A 281 6.39 2.42 -6.02
N GLU A 282 7.12 1.77 -6.93
CA GLU A 282 7.38 2.25 -8.29
C GLU A 282 6.96 1.19 -9.32
N VAL A 283 6.23 1.61 -10.36
CA VAL A 283 5.83 0.79 -11.52
C VAL A 283 6.22 1.50 -12.81
N LYS A 284 6.27 0.77 -13.93
CA LYS A 284 6.50 1.34 -15.26
C LYS A 284 5.16 1.57 -15.98
N SER A 285 5.02 2.72 -16.62
CA SER A 285 3.87 3.02 -17.47
C SER A 285 3.71 1.99 -18.57
N GLY A 286 2.47 1.59 -18.84
CA GLY A 286 2.14 0.61 -19.88
C GLY A 286 2.36 -0.87 -19.51
N THR A 287 2.76 -1.19 -18.27
CA THR A 287 2.69 -2.57 -17.74
C THR A 287 1.52 -2.71 -16.77
N PRO A 288 0.73 -3.81 -16.82
CA PRO A 288 -0.25 -4.13 -15.79
C PRO A 288 0.39 -4.21 -14.39
N ILE A 289 -0.39 -3.96 -13.35
CA ILE A 289 0.08 -3.92 -11.97
C ILE A 289 -0.39 -5.18 -11.25
N GLU A 290 0.53 -6.08 -10.94
CA GLU A 290 0.28 -7.25 -10.11
C GLU A 290 0.14 -6.82 -8.64
N LEU A 291 -0.96 -7.19 -7.99
CA LEU A 291 -1.29 -6.83 -6.61
C LEU A 291 -1.68 -8.06 -5.81
N THR A 292 -1.35 -8.05 -4.51
CA THR A 292 -1.59 -9.19 -3.63
C THR A 292 -1.61 -8.80 -2.15
N GLY A 293 -2.34 -9.55 -1.34
CA GLY A 293 -2.39 -9.31 0.09
C GLY A 293 -3.18 -10.32 0.91
N TYR A 294 -3.58 -9.89 2.10
CA TYR A 294 -4.41 -10.66 3.02
C TYR A 294 -5.70 -9.91 3.40
N ALA A 295 -6.66 -10.66 3.91
CA ALA A 295 -7.80 -10.12 4.62
C ALA A 295 -8.02 -10.88 5.93
N GLN A 296 -8.24 -10.14 7.01
CA GLN A 296 -8.78 -10.67 8.26
C GLN A 296 -10.29 -10.79 8.08
N VAL A 297 -10.85 -11.97 8.36
CA VAL A 297 -12.30 -12.21 8.31
C VAL A 297 -12.91 -12.00 9.70
N GLY A 298 -13.72 -10.97 9.84
CA GLY A 298 -14.45 -10.68 11.08
C GLY A 298 -15.77 -11.44 11.19
N ILE A 299 -16.57 -11.08 12.19
CA ILE A 299 -17.90 -11.69 12.43
C ILE A 299 -18.86 -11.55 11.22
N GLY A 300 -18.73 -10.45 10.46
CA GLY A 300 -19.52 -10.18 9.25
C GLY A 300 -19.11 -11.02 8.03
N GLY A 301 -18.09 -11.88 8.12
CA GLY A 301 -17.57 -12.61 6.98
C GLY A 301 -16.83 -11.70 5.98
N LEU A 302 -16.53 -12.24 4.81
CA LEU A 302 -15.86 -11.55 3.70
C LEU A 302 -16.47 -12.05 2.39
N SER A 303 -16.96 -11.14 1.54
CA SER A 303 -17.45 -11.46 0.20
C SER A 303 -16.50 -11.02 -0.91
N LYS A 304 -15.82 -9.87 -0.73
CA LYS A 304 -14.88 -9.31 -1.71
C LYS A 304 -13.68 -8.65 -1.05
N VAL A 305 -12.56 -8.68 -1.75
CA VAL A 305 -11.49 -7.70 -1.59
C VAL A 305 -11.49 -6.81 -2.83
N GLN A 306 -11.25 -5.52 -2.64
CA GLN A 306 -11.35 -4.50 -3.67
C GLN A 306 -10.15 -3.56 -3.61
N VAL A 307 -9.60 -3.23 -4.78
CA VAL A 307 -8.55 -2.20 -4.94
C VAL A 307 -9.05 -1.06 -5.81
N TRP A 308 -8.66 0.15 -5.46
CA TRP A 308 -8.82 1.33 -6.30
C TRP A 308 -7.50 2.10 -6.29
N ILE A 309 -7.00 2.43 -7.48
CA ILE A 309 -5.84 3.30 -7.64
C ILE A 309 -6.31 4.62 -8.27
N GLU A 310 -6.01 5.71 -7.57
CA GLU A 310 -6.42 7.07 -7.91
C GLU A 310 -5.20 7.93 -8.22
N GLN A 311 -5.28 8.80 -9.22
CA GLN A 311 -4.21 9.77 -9.49
C GLN A 311 -4.22 10.87 -8.43
N ASP A 312 -3.04 11.24 -7.92
CA ASP A 312 -2.93 12.24 -6.87
C ASP A 312 -3.40 13.63 -7.38
N GLY A 313 -4.35 14.22 -6.66
CA GLY A 313 -4.97 15.50 -7.02
C GLY A 313 -6.19 15.42 -7.94
N ALA A 314 -6.75 14.22 -8.16
CA ALA A 314 -8.07 14.08 -8.77
C ALA A 314 -9.17 14.81 -7.94
N ASP A 315 -10.13 15.42 -8.64
CA ASP A 315 -11.31 16.03 -7.99
C ASP A 315 -12.20 14.94 -7.38
N ARG A 316 -12.64 15.16 -6.13
CA ARG A 316 -13.46 14.19 -5.38
C ARG A 316 -14.81 14.81 -4.99
N PRO A 317 -15.91 14.04 -4.99
CA PRO A 317 -17.14 14.43 -4.32
C PRO A 317 -16.90 14.62 -2.82
N GLU A 318 -17.38 15.73 -2.24
CA GLU A 318 -17.29 15.98 -0.80
C GLU A 318 -18.10 14.97 0.03
N ASP A 319 -19.09 14.30 -0.59
CA ASP A 319 -20.06 13.43 0.07
C ASP A 319 -19.66 11.94 0.15
N ASP A 320 -18.46 11.56 -0.28
CA ASP A 320 -17.97 10.16 -0.25
C ASP A 320 -16.74 9.96 0.65
N THR A 321 -16.82 10.41 1.91
CA THR A 321 -15.74 10.35 2.92
C THR A 321 -15.16 8.94 3.14
N TYR A 322 -15.94 7.89 2.87
CA TYR A 322 -15.54 6.48 3.05
C TYR A 322 -15.29 5.75 1.73
N PHE A 323 -15.21 6.47 0.61
CA PHE A 323 -14.96 5.91 -0.73
C PHE A 323 -15.96 4.80 -1.11
N SER A 324 -17.21 4.93 -0.67
CA SER A 324 -18.30 4.00 -0.96
C SER A 324 -18.63 3.93 -2.46
N LYS A 325 -18.53 5.06 -3.18
CA LYS A 325 -18.87 5.24 -4.60
C LYS A 325 -17.67 5.20 -5.54
N ALA A 326 -16.44 5.16 -5.01
CA ALA A 326 -15.23 5.15 -5.81
C ALA A 326 -15.16 3.95 -6.78
N PRO A 327 -14.42 4.03 -7.91
CA PRO A 327 -14.38 2.98 -8.92
C PRO A 327 -13.47 1.82 -8.50
N TRP A 328 -13.98 0.98 -7.60
CA TRP A 328 -13.31 -0.22 -7.10
C TRP A 328 -13.26 -1.35 -8.13
N VAL A 329 -12.11 -2.03 -8.17
CA VAL A 329 -11.88 -3.25 -8.93
C VAL A 329 -11.85 -4.43 -7.96
N ASP A 330 -12.65 -5.46 -8.22
CA ASP A 330 -12.66 -6.69 -7.42
C ASP A 330 -11.36 -7.49 -7.63
N MET A 331 -10.76 -7.94 -6.53
CA MET A 331 -9.61 -8.85 -6.50
C MET A 331 -10.09 -10.29 -6.27
N GLU A 332 -9.35 -11.29 -6.75
CA GLU A 332 -9.65 -12.70 -6.50
C GLU A 332 -9.25 -13.06 -5.05
N ILE A 333 -10.22 -13.52 -4.27
CA ILE A 333 -9.95 -14.21 -3.00
C ILE A 333 -9.44 -15.61 -3.35
N LEU A 334 -8.19 -15.91 -2.95
CA LEU A 334 -7.54 -17.15 -3.30
C LEU A 334 -8.14 -18.32 -2.49
N SER A 335 -8.11 -19.52 -3.07
CA SER A 335 -8.55 -20.77 -2.41
C SER A 335 -7.78 -21.04 -1.10
N PRO A 336 -8.30 -21.91 -0.21
CA PRO A 336 -7.55 -22.38 0.95
C PRO A 336 -6.14 -22.86 0.57
N PRO A 337 -5.15 -22.69 1.47
CA PRO A 337 -3.81 -23.21 1.24
C PRO A 337 -3.85 -24.74 1.15
N LYS A 338 -2.82 -25.32 0.52
CA LYS A 338 -2.64 -26.79 0.54
C LYS A 338 -1.83 -27.26 1.75
N THR A 339 -1.10 -26.33 2.36
CA THR A 339 -0.19 -26.55 3.46
C THR A 339 -0.54 -25.55 4.56
N TRP A 340 -0.75 -26.01 5.78
CA TRP A 340 -1.24 -25.18 6.89
C TRP A 340 -0.10 -24.60 7.73
N GLY A 341 1.01 -25.33 7.84
CA GLY A 341 2.22 -24.96 8.55
C GLY A 341 2.02 -24.72 10.05
N GLY A 342 2.71 -23.73 10.60
CA GLY A 342 2.65 -23.41 12.03
C GLY A 342 3.21 -24.47 12.99
N GLY A 343 3.85 -25.52 12.47
CA GLY A 343 4.36 -26.67 13.24
C GLY A 343 3.40 -27.87 13.33
N LEU A 344 2.27 -27.87 12.63
CA LEU A 344 1.30 -28.97 12.70
C LEU A 344 1.90 -30.34 12.29
N PRO A 345 1.67 -31.42 13.07
CA PRO A 345 2.06 -32.77 12.68
C PRO A 345 1.50 -33.19 11.32
N ASP A 346 2.36 -33.76 10.46
CA ASP A 346 2.08 -34.11 9.06
C ASP A 346 1.48 -32.97 8.20
N ASP A 347 1.51 -31.73 8.66
CA ASP A 347 0.81 -30.59 8.04
C ASP A 347 -0.71 -30.80 7.87
N LYS A 348 -1.34 -31.55 8.80
CA LYS A 348 -2.77 -31.88 8.78
C LYS A 348 -3.55 -31.15 9.84
N ILE A 349 -4.78 -30.76 9.50
CA ILE A 349 -5.78 -30.31 10.46
C ILE A 349 -6.24 -31.50 11.32
N PRO A 350 -6.19 -31.42 12.66
CA PRO A 350 -6.73 -32.46 13.53
C PRO A 350 -8.22 -32.71 13.29
N THR A 351 -8.63 -33.97 13.25
CA THR A 351 -10.03 -34.39 13.12
C THR A 351 -10.93 -33.74 14.18
N GLY A 352 -12.12 -33.30 13.78
CA GLY A 352 -13.06 -32.61 14.67
C GLY A 352 -12.77 -31.12 14.92
N THR A 353 -11.79 -30.52 14.24
CA THR A 353 -11.57 -29.07 14.31
C THR A 353 -12.77 -28.31 13.73
N HIS A 354 -13.28 -27.33 14.48
CA HIS A 354 -14.42 -26.51 14.08
C HIS A 354 -14.14 -25.76 12.77
N GLY A 355 -15.12 -25.75 11.86
CA GLY A 355 -15.00 -25.13 10.53
C GLY A 355 -14.42 -26.04 9.46
N PHE A 356 -13.86 -27.20 9.83
CA PHE A 356 -13.28 -28.17 8.90
C PHE A 356 -14.15 -29.42 8.76
N ASP A 357 -14.12 -29.99 7.56
CA ASP A 357 -14.63 -31.32 7.29
C ASP A 357 -13.66 -32.38 7.84
N SER A 358 -14.20 -33.40 8.52
CA SER A 358 -13.40 -34.37 9.27
C SER A 358 -12.75 -35.44 8.40
N ASP A 359 -13.30 -35.70 7.21
CA ASP A 359 -12.84 -36.77 6.31
C ASP A 359 -11.81 -36.23 5.30
N THR A 360 -12.02 -34.99 4.82
CA THR A 360 -11.15 -34.34 3.83
C THR A 360 -10.11 -33.39 4.43
N GLY A 361 -10.31 -32.93 5.66
CA GLY A 361 -9.45 -31.90 6.29
C GLY A 361 -9.56 -30.51 5.66
N LEU A 362 -10.55 -30.28 4.78
CA LEU A 362 -10.77 -29.01 4.10
C LEU A 362 -11.75 -28.10 4.87
N PRO A 363 -11.67 -26.76 4.73
CA PRO A 363 -12.69 -25.85 5.25
C PRO A 363 -14.09 -26.15 4.68
N ARG A 364 -15.11 -26.12 5.53
CA ARG A 364 -16.53 -26.26 5.13
C ARG A 364 -17.08 -25.00 4.45
N GLU A 365 -16.55 -23.84 4.82
CA GLU A 365 -16.80 -22.54 4.19
C GLU A 365 -15.46 -21.85 3.88
N TRP A 366 -15.40 -21.05 2.83
CA TRP A 366 -14.25 -20.18 2.56
C TRP A 366 -14.73 -18.88 1.89
N PRO A 367 -14.32 -17.69 2.39
CA PRO A 367 -13.52 -17.42 3.59
C PRO A 367 -14.15 -17.89 4.91
N MET A 368 -13.36 -18.53 5.79
CA MET A 368 -13.80 -18.85 7.15
C MET A 368 -13.81 -17.61 8.03
N ARG A 369 -14.83 -17.46 8.88
CA ARG A 369 -14.83 -16.44 9.95
C ARG A 369 -13.64 -16.60 10.90
N PHE A 370 -13.19 -15.48 11.44
CA PHE A 370 -12.08 -15.37 12.39
C PHE A 370 -10.72 -15.82 11.86
N CYS A 371 -10.58 -16.01 10.56
CA CYS A 371 -9.37 -16.50 9.91
C CYS A 371 -8.70 -15.42 9.04
N ALA A 372 -7.46 -15.69 8.60
CA ALA A 372 -6.86 -14.99 7.47
C ALA A 372 -7.26 -15.66 6.14
N VAL A 373 -7.35 -14.88 5.06
CA VAL A 373 -7.33 -15.38 3.68
C VAL A 373 -6.40 -14.52 2.82
N HIS A 374 -5.85 -15.09 1.75
CA HIS A 374 -5.06 -14.35 0.76
C HIS A 374 -5.94 -13.87 -0.41
N TRP A 375 -5.53 -12.79 -1.05
CA TRP A 375 -6.16 -12.27 -2.26
C TRP A 375 -5.10 -11.82 -3.27
N ALA A 376 -5.42 -11.87 -4.57
CA ALA A 376 -4.55 -11.37 -5.63
C ALA A 376 -5.36 -10.76 -6.79
N GLY A 377 -4.73 -9.92 -7.60
CA GLY A 377 -5.37 -9.31 -8.75
C GLY A 377 -4.40 -8.62 -9.69
N VAL A 378 -4.90 -8.25 -10.86
CA VAL A 378 -4.17 -7.43 -11.84
C VAL A 378 -4.94 -6.13 -12.00
N TYR A 379 -4.31 -5.01 -11.66
CA TYR A 379 -4.83 -3.69 -12.01
C TYR A 379 -4.37 -3.31 -13.43
N PRO A 380 -5.20 -2.64 -14.25
CA PRO A 380 -4.79 -2.13 -15.55
C PRO A 380 -3.52 -1.25 -15.49
N SER A 381 -2.78 -1.19 -16.59
CA SER A 381 -1.61 -0.32 -16.69
C SER A 381 -2.00 1.15 -16.55
N LEU A 382 -1.20 1.91 -15.79
CA LEU A 382 -1.42 3.33 -15.56
C LEU A 382 -0.49 4.20 -16.43
N ALA A 383 -0.91 5.44 -16.64
CA ALA A 383 -0.09 6.50 -17.24
C ALA A 383 0.97 6.98 -16.23
N PRO A 384 2.05 7.65 -16.66
CA PRO A 384 3.04 8.19 -15.74
C PRO A 384 2.45 9.25 -14.79
N GLY A 385 2.84 9.21 -13.52
CA GLY A 385 2.31 10.10 -12.48
C GLY A 385 2.50 9.56 -11.06
N GLU A 386 2.06 10.33 -10.07
CA GLU A 386 1.92 9.90 -8.67
C GLU A 386 0.46 9.49 -8.41
N TYR A 387 0.27 8.42 -7.65
CA TYR A 387 -1.03 7.80 -7.39
C TYR A 387 -1.14 7.34 -5.93
N THR A 388 -2.38 7.23 -5.45
CA THR A 388 -2.71 6.56 -4.19
C THR A 388 -3.43 5.25 -4.50
N LEU A 389 -2.78 4.12 -4.20
CA LEU A 389 -3.41 2.80 -4.15
C LEU A 389 -4.18 2.65 -2.85
N ARG A 390 -5.40 2.09 -2.93
CA ARG A 390 -6.24 1.78 -1.77
C ARG A 390 -6.73 0.34 -1.80
N CYS A 391 -6.76 -0.31 -0.64
CA CYS A 391 -7.31 -1.65 -0.46
C CYS A 391 -8.45 -1.62 0.56
N ARG A 392 -9.56 -2.31 0.25
CA ARG A 392 -10.69 -2.51 1.17
C ARG A 392 -11.27 -3.93 1.06
N SER A 393 -11.92 -4.35 2.13
CA SER A 393 -12.82 -5.50 2.15
C SER A 393 -14.29 -5.08 1.99
N VAL A 394 -15.12 -6.03 1.55
CA VAL A 394 -16.58 -5.99 1.63
C VAL A 394 -17.04 -7.25 2.39
N ASP A 395 -17.86 -7.09 3.42
CA ASP A 395 -18.33 -8.20 4.24
C ASP A 395 -19.42 -9.06 3.54
N ALA A 396 -19.90 -10.13 4.17
CA ALA A 396 -20.91 -11.01 3.57
C ALA A 396 -22.29 -10.34 3.41
N ASN A 397 -22.51 -9.16 4.01
CA ASN A 397 -23.74 -8.36 3.90
C ASN A 397 -23.61 -7.23 2.87
N GLY A 398 -22.50 -7.17 2.13
CA GLY A 398 -22.22 -6.12 1.15
C GLY A 398 -21.69 -4.82 1.77
N ILE A 399 -21.31 -4.80 3.04
CA ILE A 399 -20.83 -3.58 3.72
C ILE A 399 -19.33 -3.42 3.51
N GLY A 400 -18.92 -2.32 2.88
CA GLY A 400 -17.52 -1.98 2.63
C GLY A 400 -16.81 -1.38 3.85
N GLN A 401 -15.60 -1.86 4.14
CA GLN A 401 -14.65 -1.23 5.07
C GLN A 401 -14.49 0.27 4.74
N PRO A 402 -14.57 1.20 5.72
CA PRO A 402 -14.65 1.01 7.18
C PRO A 402 -16.08 1.00 7.77
N LEU A 403 -17.13 1.02 6.94
CA LEU A 403 -18.52 1.06 7.40
C LEU A 403 -18.95 -0.28 8.02
N PRO A 404 -19.97 -0.30 8.91
CA PRO A 404 -20.65 0.85 9.50
C PRO A 404 -19.92 1.35 10.76
N ARG A 405 -18.66 0.94 11.00
CA ARG A 405 -17.94 1.14 12.26
C ARG A 405 -16.60 1.87 12.03
N PRO A 406 -16.60 3.17 11.67
CA PRO A 406 -15.38 3.91 11.32
C PRO A 406 -14.44 4.19 12.51
N PHE A 407 -14.91 4.03 13.74
CA PHE A 407 -14.16 4.40 14.95
C PHE A 407 -12.91 3.53 15.18
N ARG A 408 -11.73 4.16 15.27
CA ARG A 408 -10.42 3.50 15.47
C ARG A 408 -10.41 2.64 16.74
N LYS A 409 -10.89 3.18 17.87
CA LYS A 409 -10.97 2.52 19.19
C LYS A 409 -12.05 1.43 19.31
N GLY A 410 -12.73 1.09 18.21
CA GLY A 410 -13.64 -0.05 18.13
C GLY A 410 -13.09 -1.22 17.32
N GLY A 411 -11.78 -1.26 17.05
CA GLY A 411 -11.16 -2.19 16.12
C GLY A 411 -10.65 -1.44 14.90
N ARG A 412 -9.34 -1.43 14.66
CA ARG A 412 -8.79 -0.71 13.50
C ARG A 412 -9.25 -1.37 12.20
N SER A 413 -9.89 -0.59 11.33
CA SER A 413 -10.43 -1.05 10.04
C SER A 413 -10.47 0.08 9.00
N VAL A 414 -9.49 0.99 9.05
CA VAL A 414 -9.35 2.06 8.05
C VAL A 414 -8.97 1.44 6.70
N ILE A 415 -9.35 2.09 5.60
CA ILE A 415 -8.88 1.71 4.26
C ILE A 415 -7.37 1.95 4.20
N GLU A 416 -6.62 0.93 3.78
CA GLU A 416 -5.17 1.04 3.55
C GLU A 416 -4.91 2.02 2.40
N GLN A 417 -3.87 2.85 2.51
CA GLN A 417 -3.45 3.77 1.46
C GLN A 417 -1.93 3.71 1.27
N ILE A 418 -1.48 3.52 0.03
CA ILE A 418 -0.08 3.39 -0.35
C ILE A 418 0.22 4.32 -1.52
N THR A 419 1.25 5.15 -1.40
CA THR A 419 1.73 5.98 -2.52
C THR A 419 2.44 5.10 -3.56
N LEU A 420 2.01 5.25 -4.81
CA LEU A 420 2.47 4.52 -5.98
C LEU A 420 2.92 5.52 -7.04
N LYS A 421 4.16 5.37 -7.50
CA LYS A 421 4.72 6.18 -8.56
C LYS A 421 4.83 5.41 -9.86
N VAL A 422 4.25 5.94 -10.92
CA VAL A 422 4.31 5.35 -12.26
C VAL A 422 5.32 6.13 -13.09
N SER A 423 6.44 5.48 -13.39
CA SER A 423 7.55 6.03 -14.17
C SER A 423 7.36 5.81 -15.67
N LEU A 424 7.88 6.71 -16.51
CA LEU A 424 7.89 6.49 -17.96
C LEU A 424 8.74 5.24 -18.30
N SER A 425 8.22 4.39 -19.19
CA SER A 425 9.00 3.27 -19.72
C SER A 425 10.02 3.78 -20.75
N LEU A 426 11.27 3.96 -20.33
CA LEU A 426 12.34 4.50 -21.19
C LEU A 426 12.53 3.72 -22.50
N ARG A 427 12.18 2.42 -22.57
CA ARG A 427 12.45 1.54 -23.72
C ARG A 427 11.89 2.05 -25.06
N TRP A 428 10.70 2.65 -25.05
CA TRP A 428 10.08 3.18 -26.28
C TRP A 428 10.61 4.58 -26.62
N ILE A 429 10.92 5.38 -25.58
CA ILE A 429 11.48 6.72 -25.71
C ILE A 429 12.91 6.64 -26.27
N THR A 430 13.76 5.75 -25.77
CA THR A 430 15.12 5.58 -26.29
C THR A 430 15.12 5.15 -27.74
N GLY A 431 14.21 4.26 -28.17
CA GLY A 431 14.05 3.90 -29.57
C GLY A 431 13.71 5.10 -30.46
N ALA A 432 12.72 5.91 -30.07
CA ALA A 432 12.31 7.08 -30.85
C ALA A 432 13.32 8.25 -30.80
N VAL A 433 14.04 8.43 -29.69
CA VAL A 433 15.19 9.36 -29.55
C VAL A 433 16.33 8.95 -30.49
N LEU A 434 16.70 7.66 -30.51
CA LEU A 434 17.74 7.15 -31.41
C LEU A 434 17.36 7.29 -32.88
N LEU A 435 16.09 7.05 -33.23
CA LEU A 435 15.58 7.30 -34.59
C LEU A 435 15.63 8.78 -34.97
N THR A 436 15.26 9.68 -34.05
CA THR A 436 15.35 11.13 -34.27
C THR A 436 16.79 11.57 -34.53
N ALA A 437 17.73 11.10 -33.71
CA ALA A 437 19.16 11.38 -33.87
C ALA A 437 19.73 10.81 -35.18
N LEU A 438 19.32 9.59 -35.57
CA LEU A 438 19.71 8.95 -36.82
C LEU A 438 19.22 9.74 -38.04
N PHE A 439 17.94 10.12 -38.07
CA PHE A 439 17.38 10.88 -39.19
C PHE A 439 17.95 12.30 -39.27
N ALA A 440 18.19 12.97 -38.14
CA ALA A 440 18.88 14.25 -38.11
C ALA A 440 20.33 14.15 -38.64
N ALA A 441 21.06 13.08 -38.31
CA ALA A 441 22.39 12.82 -38.85
C ALA A 441 22.36 12.53 -40.36
N LEU A 442 21.39 11.76 -40.85
CA LEU A 442 21.21 11.49 -42.29
C LEU A 442 20.84 12.76 -43.08
N ALA A 443 20.07 13.67 -42.49
CA ALA A 443 19.78 14.99 -43.07
C ALA A 443 21.04 15.87 -43.21
N LEU A 444 22.00 15.74 -42.30
CA LEU A 444 23.29 16.44 -42.35
C LEU A 444 24.28 15.80 -43.35
N LEU A 445 24.27 14.48 -43.48
CA LEU A 445 25.21 13.71 -44.33
C LEU A 445 24.92 13.79 -45.83
N THR A 446 23.76 14.29 -46.24
CA THR A 446 23.41 14.47 -47.66
C THR A 446 24.00 15.78 -48.20
N PRO A 447 24.93 15.77 -49.18
CA PRO A 447 25.70 16.97 -49.54
C PRO A 447 25.03 17.83 -50.64
N SER A 448 24.72 19.09 -50.33
CA SER A 448 24.75 20.29 -51.24
C SER A 448 23.93 21.46 -50.65
N MET A 449 24.30 22.71 -50.98
CA MET A 449 23.70 23.93 -50.39
C MET A 449 22.40 24.41 -51.08
N GLN A 450 21.88 23.71 -52.08
CA GLN A 450 20.62 24.04 -52.76
C GLN A 450 19.81 22.75 -52.93
N LEU A 451 18.55 22.77 -52.47
CA LEU A 451 17.69 21.59 -52.25
C LEU A 451 17.70 20.55 -53.38
N PRO A 452 18.19 19.33 -53.11
CA PRO A 452 17.74 18.12 -53.79
C PRO A 452 16.61 17.45 -52.97
N PRO A 453 15.70 16.68 -53.60
CA PRO A 453 14.64 15.94 -52.91
C PRO A 453 15.11 14.96 -51.81
N GLY A 454 16.41 14.65 -51.72
CA GLY A 454 16.96 13.67 -50.77
C GLY A 454 17.09 14.14 -49.32
N ARG A 455 17.14 15.45 -49.02
CA ARG A 455 17.23 15.96 -47.63
C ARG A 455 15.89 15.96 -46.90
N TYR A 456 14.84 16.34 -47.63
CA TYR A 456 13.51 16.59 -47.10
C TYR A 456 12.88 15.39 -46.35
N PRO A 457 12.97 14.13 -46.83
CA PRO A 457 12.42 12.98 -46.12
C PRO A 457 13.04 12.77 -44.74
N PHE A 458 14.35 13.04 -44.58
CA PHE A 458 15.05 12.85 -43.30
C PHE A 458 14.69 13.91 -42.27
N LEU A 459 14.52 15.17 -42.69
CA LEU A 459 14.00 16.23 -41.80
C LEU A 459 12.59 15.90 -41.33
N VAL A 460 11.67 15.58 -42.25
CA VAL A 460 10.29 15.22 -41.90
C VAL A 460 10.24 13.95 -41.03
N ALA A 461 11.10 12.96 -41.27
CA ALA A 461 11.20 11.76 -40.42
C ALA A 461 11.72 12.08 -39.01
N ALA A 462 12.77 12.89 -38.87
CA ALA A 462 13.29 13.33 -37.58
C ALA A 462 12.23 14.13 -36.80
N SER A 463 11.53 15.04 -37.46
CA SER A 463 10.50 15.87 -36.82
C SER A 463 9.26 15.08 -36.45
N THR A 464 8.88 14.09 -37.27
CA THR A 464 7.80 13.15 -36.93
C THR A 464 8.19 12.28 -35.73
N ALA A 465 9.46 11.91 -35.60
CA ALA A 465 9.95 11.10 -34.48
C ALA A 465 9.89 11.85 -33.14
N PHE A 466 10.15 13.18 -33.07
CA PHE A 466 9.93 13.91 -31.81
C PHE A 466 8.45 14.04 -31.43
N LEU A 467 7.53 14.08 -32.39
CA LEU A 467 6.08 14.06 -32.11
C LEU A 467 5.67 12.70 -31.50
N VAL A 468 6.23 11.61 -32.02
CA VAL A 468 6.06 10.26 -31.46
C VAL A 468 6.65 10.19 -30.05
N VAL A 469 7.83 10.79 -29.79
CA VAL A 469 8.38 10.90 -28.41
C VAL A 469 7.42 11.64 -27.48
N ALA A 470 6.86 12.77 -27.91
CA ALA A 470 5.92 13.55 -27.07
C ALA A 470 4.63 12.77 -26.78
N TRP A 471 4.09 12.06 -27.77
CA TRP A 471 2.93 11.21 -27.58
C TRP A 471 3.22 10.06 -26.59
N LEU A 472 4.31 9.32 -26.79
CA LEU A 472 4.75 8.23 -25.92
C LEU A 472 5.17 8.71 -24.52
N ALA A 473 5.61 9.96 -24.38
CA ALA A 473 5.90 10.58 -23.10
C ALA A 473 4.63 10.92 -22.30
N GLY A 474 3.44 10.85 -22.92
CA GLY A 474 2.17 11.11 -22.25
C GLY A 474 1.71 12.56 -22.36
N ALA A 475 2.03 13.26 -23.45
CA ALA A 475 1.58 14.64 -23.69
C ALA A 475 0.06 14.86 -23.46
N TRP A 476 -0.78 13.85 -23.74
CA TRP A 476 -2.24 13.94 -23.53
C TRP A 476 -2.68 13.96 -22.06
N ASN A 477 -1.80 13.60 -21.12
CA ASN A 477 -2.13 13.43 -19.70
C ASN A 477 -2.18 14.75 -18.91
N SER A 478 -1.75 15.87 -19.50
CA SER A 478 -1.75 17.18 -18.82
C SER A 478 -1.99 18.35 -19.77
N ASN A 479 -2.47 19.49 -19.24
CA ASN A 479 -2.60 20.74 -20.00
C ASN A 479 -1.24 21.21 -20.55
N TYR A 480 -0.18 21.07 -19.75
CA TYR A 480 1.19 21.36 -20.16
C TYR A 480 1.63 20.49 -21.34
N GLY A 481 1.47 19.17 -21.23
CA GLY A 481 1.86 18.22 -22.27
C GLY A 481 1.13 18.46 -23.59
N ARG A 482 -0.19 18.76 -23.53
CA ARG A 482 -0.99 19.08 -24.72
C ARG A 482 -0.48 20.32 -25.44
N LEU A 483 -0.13 21.37 -24.70
CA LEU A 483 0.44 22.60 -25.26
C LEU A 483 1.84 22.36 -25.84
N VAL A 484 2.70 21.58 -25.17
CA VAL A 484 4.01 21.17 -25.70
C VAL A 484 3.86 20.40 -27.01
N PHE A 485 2.90 19.47 -27.11
CA PHE A 485 2.64 18.73 -28.35
C PHE A 485 2.22 19.67 -29.50
N VAL A 486 1.33 20.64 -29.23
CA VAL A 486 0.93 21.65 -30.23
C VAL A 486 2.11 22.53 -30.65
N ALA A 487 2.98 22.94 -29.72
CA ALA A 487 4.20 23.68 -30.06
C ALA A 487 5.13 22.87 -30.97
N LEU A 488 5.32 21.59 -30.68
CA LEU A 488 6.11 20.68 -31.51
C LEU A 488 5.48 20.44 -32.90
N VAL A 489 4.15 20.46 -33.03
CA VAL A 489 3.48 20.42 -34.34
C VAL A 489 3.80 21.68 -35.16
N PHE A 490 3.90 22.86 -34.53
CA PHE A 490 4.36 24.06 -35.22
C PHE A 490 5.85 24.00 -35.59
N CYS A 491 6.71 23.37 -34.77
CA CYS A 491 8.10 23.07 -35.15
C CYS A 491 8.16 22.14 -36.39
N TRP A 492 7.34 21.07 -36.41
CA TRP A 492 7.22 20.16 -37.56
C TRP A 492 6.73 20.88 -38.83
N LEU A 493 5.75 21.78 -38.72
CA LEU A 493 5.33 22.64 -39.84
C LEU A 493 6.45 23.59 -40.29
N GLY A 494 7.27 24.08 -39.36
CA GLY A 494 8.48 24.86 -39.65
C GLY A 494 9.49 24.09 -40.50
N ASP A 495 9.79 22.83 -40.14
CA ASP A 495 10.68 21.95 -40.90
C ASP A 495 10.12 21.56 -42.27
N VAL A 496 8.81 21.38 -42.38
CA VAL A 496 8.10 21.07 -43.63
C VAL A 496 8.10 22.26 -44.60
N LEU A 497 7.90 23.48 -44.09
CA LEU A 497 7.62 24.66 -44.93
C LEU A 497 8.81 25.59 -45.11
N GLY A 498 9.71 25.67 -44.13
CA GLY A 498 10.91 26.50 -44.15
C GLY A 498 11.85 26.28 -45.35
N PRO A 499 12.06 25.03 -45.83
CA PRO A 499 12.89 24.79 -47.01
C PRO A 499 12.28 25.33 -48.32
N TYR A 500 10.96 25.51 -48.40
CA TYR A 500 10.28 26.11 -49.56
C TYR A 500 10.13 27.63 -49.41
N ASN A 501 9.84 28.11 -48.19
CA ASN A 501 9.70 29.52 -47.88
C ASN A 501 10.19 29.80 -46.46
N PHE A 502 11.37 30.40 -46.36
CA PHE A 502 12.02 30.70 -45.07
C PHE A 502 11.13 31.58 -44.16
N ALA A 503 10.46 32.59 -44.70
CA ALA A 503 9.61 33.48 -43.90
C ALA A 503 8.38 32.73 -43.33
N LEU A 504 7.83 31.78 -44.09
CA LEU A 504 6.71 30.96 -43.65
C LEU A 504 7.15 29.93 -42.59
N GLY A 505 8.30 29.28 -42.78
CA GLY A 505 8.88 28.39 -41.77
C GLY A 505 9.21 29.12 -40.47
N ALA A 506 9.88 30.29 -40.55
CA ALA A 506 10.15 31.14 -39.39
C ALA A 506 8.86 31.63 -38.70
N GLY A 507 7.78 31.86 -39.45
CA GLY A 507 6.45 32.15 -38.89
C GLY A 507 5.84 30.98 -38.11
N MET A 508 6.01 29.74 -38.57
CA MET A 508 5.58 28.54 -37.83
C MET A 508 6.40 28.36 -36.56
N PHE A 509 7.72 28.50 -36.62
CA PHE A 509 8.57 28.46 -35.44
C PHE A 509 8.23 29.58 -34.45
N LEU A 510 7.96 30.80 -34.91
CA LEU A 510 7.49 31.89 -34.04
C LEU A 510 6.22 31.50 -33.26
N LEU A 511 5.27 30.86 -33.94
CA LEU A 511 4.04 30.40 -33.32
C LEU A 511 4.27 29.25 -32.34
N ALA A 512 5.22 28.34 -32.62
CA ALA A 512 5.66 27.32 -31.67
C ALA A 512 6.16 27.94 -30.35
N HIS A 513 6.98 28.99 -30.43
CA HIS A 513 7.49 29.71 -29.25
C HIS A 513 6.38 30.33 -28.41
N VAL A 514 5.36 30.93 -29.03
CA VAL A 514 4.17 31.45 -28.31
C VAL A 514 3.45 30.32 -27.57
N VAL A 515 3.29 29.14 -28.18
CA VAL A 515 2.65 27.99 -27.54
C VAL A 515 3.52 27.41 -26.42
N PHE A 516 4.85 27.38 -26.55
CA PHE A 516 5.76 27.01 -25.45
C PHE A 516 5.64 27.95 -24.25
N VAL A 517 5.54 29.27 -24.46
CA VAL A 517 5.28 30.24 -23.38
C VAL A 517 3.97 29.90 -22.65
N ALA A 518 2.89 29.65 -23.39
CA ALA A 518 1.61 29.24 -22.81
C ALA A 518 1.72 27.91 -22.04
N ALA A 519 2.50 26.95 -22.56
CA ALA A 519 2.77 25.69 -21.88
C ALA A 519 3.47 25.90 -20.53
N PHE A 520 4.51 26.73 -20.46
CA PHE A 520 5.25 27.00 -19.22
C PHE A 520 4.41 27.76 -18.19
N VAL A 521 3.53 28.66 -18.64
CA VAL A 521 2.50 29.28 -17.78
C VAL A 521 1.57 28.20 -17.21
N ALA A 522 1.05 27.28 -18.04
CA ALA A 522 0.18 26.19 -17.60
C ALA A 522 0.87 25.17 -16.67
N PHE A 523 2.20 25.03 -16.76
CA PHE A 523 3.02 24.23 -15.84
C PHE A 523 3.19 24.89 -14.45
N GLY A 524 2.94 26.20 -14.35
CA GLY A 524 2.99 26.98 -13.12
C GLY A 524 4.40 27.48 -12.78
N LEU A 525 4.64 28.76 -13.05
CA LEU A 525 5.94 29.44 -12.93
C LEU A 525 6.34 29.77 -11.48
N ASN A 526 7.65 29.73 -11.20
CA ASN A 526 8.25 30.34 -10.01
C ASN A 526 8.75 31.75 -10.35
N LEU A 527 8.00 32.77 -9.91
CA LEU A 527 8.27 34.18 -10.20
C LEU A 527 9.69 34.64 -9.81
N LYS A 528 10.25 34.12 -8.70
CA LYS A 528 11.63 34.48 -8.28
C LYS A 528 12.68 33.99 -9.27
N LYS A 529 12.46 32.84 -9.92
CA LYS A 529 13.35 32.35 -10.99
C LYS A 529 13.14 33.07 -12.30
N CYS A 530 11.90 33.44 -12.66
CA CYS A 530 11.62 34.28 -13.82
C CYS A 530 12.35 35.63 -13.72
N LEU A 531 12.35 36.26 -12.54
CA LEU A 531 13.08 37.51 -12.28
C LEU A 531 14.58 37.40 -12.54
N ILE A 532 15.22 36.29 -12.15
CA ILE A 532 16.64 36.03 -12.46
C ILE A 532 16.82 35.83 -13.98
N ALA A 533 15.87 35.14 -14.63
CA ALA A 533 15.93 34.89 -16.07
C ALA A 533 15.74 36.16 -16.92
N LEU A 534 15.20 37.28 -16.38
CA LEU A 534 15.15 38.58 -17.08
C LEU A 534 16.53 39.08 -17.55
N LEU A 535 17.62 38.61 -16.93
CA LEU A 535 18.99 38.91 -17.37
C LEU A 535 19.25 38.49 -18.83
N THR A 536 18.47 37.56 -19.41
CA THR A 536 18.59 37.16 -20.82
C THR A 536 18.14 38.24 -21.81
N ILE A 537 17.42 39.28 -21.36
CA ILE A 537 17.04 40.42 -22.21
C ILE A 537 18.29 41.14 -22.75
N VAL A 538 19.34 41.27 -21.93
CA VAL A 538 20.58 41.97 -22.30
C VAL A 538 21.29 41.31 -23.50
N PRO A 539 21.66 40.01 -23.47
CA PRO A 539 22.27 39.36 -24.63
C PRO A 539 21.33 39.27 -25.84
N SER A 540 20.01 39.18 -25.66
CA SER A 540 19.05 39.24 -26.78
C SER A 540 18.99 40.62 -27.44
N GLY A 541 19.10 41.70 -26.66
CA GLY A 541 19.20 43.07 -27.18
C GLY A 541 20.50 43.31 -27.94
N VAL A 542 21.63 42.82 -27.42
CA VAL A 542 22.94 42.86 -28.10
C VAL A 542 22.90 42.08 -29.42
N LEU A 543 22.27 40.89 -29.42
CA LEU A 543 22.08 40.07 -30.62
C LEU A 543 21.26 40.82 -31.69
N LEU A 544 20.13 41.43 -31.31
CA LEU A 544 19.32 42.21 -32.25
C LEU A 544 20.06 43.42 -32.81
N TRP A 545 20.80 44.15 -31.97
CA TRP A 545 21.59 45.30 -32.39
C TRP A 545 22.66 44.93 -33.43
N TRP A 546 23.30 43.76 -33.27
CA TRP A 546 24.30 43.24 -34.22
C TRP A 546 23.67 42.63 -35.49
N LEU A 547 22.52 41.98 -35.36
CA LEU A 547 21.89 41.22 -36.45
C LEU A 547 21.04 42.11 -37.38
N LEU A 548 20.22 43.01 -36.84
CA LEU A 548 19.26 43.81 -37.64
C LEU A 548 19.88 44.64 -38.78
N PRO A 549 21.11 45.21 -38.66
CA PRO A 549 21.77 45.88 -39.78
C PRO A 549 22.01 44.97 -40.99
N GLN A 550 22.18 43.67 -40.76
CA GLN A 550 22.51 42.65 -41.76
C GLN A 550 21.25 42.01 -42.39
N VAL A 551 20.07 42.26 -41.80
CA VAL A 551 18.79 41.73 -42.27
C VAL A 551 18.13 42.68 -43.27
N GLU A 552 17.62 42.12 -44.38
CA GLU A 552 16.84 42.83 -45.40
C GLU A 552 15.63 43.57 -44.78
N PRO A 553 15.30 44.80 -45.22
CA PRO A 553 14.25 45.62 -44.58
C PRO A 553 12.89 44.93 -44.41
N SER A 554 12.48 44.11 -45.39
CA SER A 554 11.25 43.30 -45.38
C SER A 554 11.19 42.26 -44.25
N MET A 555 12.35 41.76 -43.81
CA MET A 555 12.48 40.67 -42.83
C MET A 555 12.77 41.18 -41.41
N ARG A 556 13.18 42.45 -41.25
CA ARG A 556 13.56 43.02 -39.94
C ARG A 556 12.46 42.92 -38.89
N LEU A 557 11.20 43.16 -39.26
CA LEU A 557 10.07 43.05 -38.34
C LEU A 557 9.87 41.60 -37.85
N LEU A 558 9.97 40.62 -38.76
CA LEU A 558 9.85 39.21 -38.42
C LEU A 558 10.99 38.77 -37.50
N VAL A 559 12.24 39.14 -37.80
CA VAL A 559 13.40 38.82 -36.95
C VAL A 559 13.28 39.47 -35.57
N ALA A 560 12.90 40.75 -35.48
CA ALA A 560 12.72 41.44 -34.20
C ALA A 560 11.61 40.84 -33.33
N ALA A 561 10.46 40.52 -33.94
CA ALA A 561 9.36 39.83 -33.26
C ALA A 561 9.79 38.43 -32.80
N TYR A 562 10.51 37.69 -33.66
CA TYR A 562 11.00 36.36 -33.36
C TYR A 562 11.95 36.35 -32.16
N THR A 563 13.00 37.17 -32.19
CA THR A 563 13.96 37.25 -31.07
C THR A 563 13.26 37.68 -29.78
N THR A 564 12.27 38.57 -29.84
CA THR A 564 11.50 38.97 -28.66
C THR A 564 10.72 37.79 -28.06
N VAL A 565 9.99 37.02 -28.88
CA VAL A 565 9.18 35.89 -28.40
C VAL A 565 10.04 34.75 -27.87
N ILE A 566 11.16 34.39 -28.52
CA ILE A 566 12.06 33.34 -28.01
C ILE A 566 12.75 33.77 -26.70
N THR A 567 13.06 35.06 -26.52
CA THR A 567 13.53 35.57 -25.21
C THR A 567 12.45 35.45 -24.13
N VAL A 568 11.18 35.74 -24.44
CA VAL A 568 10.06 35.52 -23.50
C VAL A 568 9.87 34.02 -23.19
N MET A 569 10.04 33.13 -24.17
CA MET A 569 10.08 31.69 -23.95
C MET A 569 11.21 31.30 -22.98
N LEU A 570 12.41 31.84 -23.17
CA LEU A 570 13.57 31.55 -22.32
C LEU A 570 13.38 32.03 -20.87
N ILE A 571 12.81 33.23 -20.69
CA ILE A 571 12.48 33.79 -19.37
C ILE A 571 11.45 32.93 -18.64
N THR A 572 10.37 32.54 -19.34
CA THR A 572 9.31 31.72 -18.75
C THR A 572 9.76 30.29 -18.48
N ALA A 573 10.58 29.69 -19.36
CA ALA A 573 11.23 28.40 -19.10
C ALA A 573 12.09 28.43 -17.82
N GLY A 574 12.80 29.53 -17.56
CA GLY A 574 13.57 29.73 -16.31
C GLY A 574 12.73 29.64 -15.04
N GLY A 575 11.42 29.96 -15.13
CA GLY A 575 10.44 29.78 -14.07
C GLY A 575 10.10 28.32 -13.71
N THR A 576 10.52 27.34 -14.50
CA THR A 576 10.07 25.94 -14.42
C THR A 576 11.12 25.00 -13.77
N THR A 577 11.39 23.85 -14.39
CA THR A 577 12.41 22.88 -13.98
C THR A 577 13.75 23.17 -14.66
N ARG A 578 14.86 22.65 -14.09
CA ARG A 578 16.19 22.77 -14.71
C ARG A 578 16.25 22.13 -16.11
N PHE A 579 15.49 21.06 -16.33
CA PHE A 579 15.47 20.34 -17.61
C PHE A 579 14.74 21.13 -18.71
N ILE A 580 13.57 21.69 -18.40
CA ILE A 580 12.82 22.55 -19.34
C ILE A 580 13.60 23.83 -19.66
N PHE A 581 14.26 24.44 -18.66
CA PHE A 581 15.12 25.60 -18.90
C PHE A 581 16.33 25.26 -19.79
N ALA A 582 16.99 24.12 -19.56
CA ALA A 582 18.07 23.66 -20.42
C ALA A 582 17.61 23.42 -21.87
N ALA A 583 16.42 22.83 -22.08
CA ALA A 583 15.83 22.68 -23.41
C ALA A 583 15.63 24.02 -24.12
N ALA A 584 15.09 25.03 -23.41
CA ALA A 584 14.90 26.38 -23.93
C ALA A 584 16.21 27.10 -24.27
N VAL A 585 17.26 26.92 -23.46
CA VAL A 585 18.62 27.45 -23.75
C VAL A 585 19.18 26.81 -25.03
N VAL A 586 19.07 25.48 -25.18
CA VAL A 586 19.55 24.76 -26.36
C VAL A 586 18.81 25.22 -27.62
N PHE A 587 17.48 25.42 -27.55
CA PHE A 587 16.70 25.98 -28.65
C PHE A 587 17.15 27.41 -29.00
N TYR A 588 17.26 28.29 -28.00
CA TYR A 588 17.70 29.68 -28.19
C TYR A 588 19.09 29.78 -28.85
N VAL A 589 20.04 28.92 -28.44
CA VAL A 589 21.37 28.87 -29.07
C VAL A 589 21.29 28.35 -30.50
N SER A 590 20.46 27.34 -30.79
CA SER A 590 20.23 26.86 -32.16
C SER A 590 19.80 27.99 -33.10
N ASP A 591 18.85 28.83 -32.67
CA ASP A 591 18.28 29.87 -33.51
C ASP A 591 19.26 31.03 -33.77
N ILE A 592 20.26 31.23 -32.91
CA ILE A 592 21.41 32.12 -33.22
C ILE A 592 22.19 31.57 -34.42
N PHE A 593 22.40 30.26 -34.50
CA PHE A 593 23.07 29.64 -35.66
C PHE A 593 22.19 29.69 -36.92
N VAL A 594 20.86 29.55 -36.82
CA VAL A 594 19.94 29.81 -37.95
C VAL A 594 20.08 31.24 -38.46
N ALA A 595 20.03 32.23 -37.55
CA ALA A 595 20.11 33.63 -37.90
C ALA A 595 21.48 34.00 -38.52
N ARG A 596 22.58 33.50 -37.93
CA ARG A 596 23.93 33.67 -38.49
C ARG A 596 24.01 33.03 -39.89
N TRP A 597 23.55 31.79 -40.04
CA TRP A 597 23.58 31.07 -41.31
C TRP A 597 22.82 31.79 -42.43
N ARG A 598 21.67 32.41 -42.11
CA ARG A 598 20.81 33.04 -43.10
C ARG A 598 21.18 34.47 -43.47
N PHE A 599 21.78 35.24 -42.56
CA PHE A 599 21.94 36.69 -42.72
C PHE A 599 23.37 37.21 -42.57
N VAL A 600 24.30 36.43 -42.03
CA VAL A 600 25.65 36.89 -41.65
C VAL A 600 26.73 36.11 -42.39
N ASP A 601 26.69 34.79 -42.26
CA ASP A 601 27.76 33.89 -42.69
C ASP A 601 27.13 32.59 -43.18
N HIS A 602 27.18 32.40 -44.49
CA HIS A 602 26.44 31.34 -45.20
C HIS A 602 27.13 29.97 -45.15
N ASP A 603 28.24 29.83 -44.40
CA ASP A 603 28.94 28.55 -44.24
C ASP A 603 28.03 27.47 -43.63
N SER A 604 28.03 26.32 -44.30
CA SER A 604 27.52 25.03 -43.82
C SER A 604 27.91 24.65 -42.40
N ALA A 605 29.04 25.12 -41.87
CA ALA A 605 29.43 24.92 -40.47
C ALA A 605 28.34 25.34 -39.48
N ASN A 606 27.57 26.39 -39.78
CA ASN A 606 26.44 26.81 -38.95
C ASN A 606 25.30 25.78 -38.96
N ALA A 607 25.03 25.13 -40.09
CA ALA A 607 24.01 24.09 -40.19
C ALA A 607 24.37 22.82 -39.38
N PHE A 608 25.65 22.43 -39.38
CA PHE A 608 26.15 21.30 -38.57
C PHE A 608 26.04 21.54 -37.05
N ILE A 609 25.97 22.79 -36.59
CA ILE A 609 25.74 23.14 -35.18
C ILE A 609 24.24 23.32 -34.90
N CYS A 610 23.51 23.99 -35.80
CA CYS A 610 22.08 24.26 -35.69
C CYS A 610 21.25 22.98 -35.55
N TYR A 611 21.24 22.09 -36.56
CA TYR A 611 20.29 20.97 -36.57
C TYR A 611 20.41 20.04 -35.35
N PRO A 612 21.61 19.66 -34.86
CA PRO A 612 21.73 18.86 -33.64
C PRO A 612 21.17 19.57 -32.40
N LEU A 613 21.39 20.89 -32.25
CA LEU A 613 20.85 21.65 -31.12
C LEU A 613 19.32 21.74 -31.19
N TYR A 614 18.77 22.14 -32.34
CA TYR A 614 17.32 22.20 -32.59
C TYR A 614 16.61 20.87 -32.27
N TYR A 615 17.07 19.76 -32.86
CA TYR A 615 16.45 18.45 -32.64
C TYR A 615 16.64 17.97 -31.19
N THR A 616 17.77 18.28 -30.55
CA THR A 616 17.98 18.00 -29.11
C THR A 616 16.97 18.78 -28.26
N ALA A 617 16.75 20.06 -28.51
CA ALA A 617 15.78 20.86 -27.77
C ALA A 617 14.34 20.35 -27.96
N CYS A 618 13.95 20.02 -29.20
CA CYS A 618 12.64 19.44 -29.49
C CYS A 618 12.44 18.09 -28.78
N LEU A 619 13.45 17.22 -28.74
CA LEU A 619 13.42 15.97 -27.97
C LEU A 619 13.32 16.21 -26.46
N MET A 620 14.06 17.18 -25.91
CA MET A 620 13.97 17.51 -24.50
C MET A 620 12.58 18.03 -24.12
N PHE A 621 11.96 18.88 -24.95
CA PHE A 621 10.57 19.29 -24.75
C PHE A 621 9.58 18.13 -24.92
N ALA A 622 9.77 17.27 -25.92
CA ALA A 622 8.95 16.08 -26.12
C ALA A 622 8.98 15.16 -24.88
N ILE A 623 10.16 14.91 -24.31
CA ILE A 623 10.34 14.15 -23.08
C ILE A 623 9.72 14.88 -21.87
N SER A 624 9.84 16.21 -21.78
CA SER A 624 9.29 16.95 -20.64
C SER A 624 7.76 16.98 -20.62
N SER A 625 7.08 16.77 -21.75
CA SER A 625 5.62 16.77 -21.86
C SER A 625 4.89 15.79 -20.91
N GLY A 626 5.58 14.74 -20.45
CA GLY A 626 5.09 13.76 -19.47
C GLY A 626 5.25 14.15 -18.00
N VAL A 627 5.86 15.31 -17.68
CA VAL A 627 6.14 15.73 -16.30
C VAL A 627 4.94 16.47 -15.70
N SER A 628 4.37 15.93 -14.63
CA SER A 628 3.40 16.63 -13.77
C SER A 628 4.07 17.22 -12.53
N LYS A 629 3.52 18.32 -12.01
CA LYS A 629 4.01 18.98 -10.80
C LYS A 629 3.34 18.39 -9.57
N GLY A 630 4.06 17.53 -8.84
CA GLY A 630 3.54 16.91 -7.61
C GLY A 630 3.05 17.95 -6.60
N ARG A 631 1.79 17.84 -6.18
CA ARG A 631 1.25 18.59 -5.05
C ARG A 631 1.60 17.83 -3.78
N THR A 632 2.37 18.45 -2.88
CA THR A 632 2.54 17.94 -1.52
C THR A 632 1.18 17.91 -0.84
N LEU A 633 0.67 16.71 -0.54
CA LEU A 633 -0.52 16.54 0.29
C LEU A 633 -0.27 17.18 1.66
N PRO A 634 -1.25 17.90 2.24
CA PRO A 634 -1.18 18.26 3.65
C PRO A 634 -1.18 16.96 4.50
N PRO A 635 -0.55 16.96 5.68
CA PRO A 635 -0.58 15.80 6.57
C PRO A 635 -2.03 15.47 6.94
N PRO A 636 -2.38 14.18 7.11
CA PRO A 636 -3.71 13.80 7.57
C PRO A 636 -3.96 14.36 8.96
N THR A 637 -5.01 15.18 9.09
CA THR A 637 -5.50 15.69 10.38
C THR A 637 -6.11 14.55 11.20
N ASP A 638 -5.91 14.64 12.52
CA ASP A 638 -5.94 13.57 13.54
C ASP A 638 -7.02 12.47 13.46
#